data_AF-U5KL62-F1
#
_entry.id   AF-U5KL62-F1
#
_cell.length_a   1.000
_cell.length_b   1.000
_cell.length_c   1.000
_cell.angle_alpha   90.00
_cell.angle_beta   90.00
_cell.angle_gamma   90.00
#
_symmetry.space_group_name_H-M   'P 1'
#
loop_
_entity.id
_entity.type
_entity.pdbx_description
1 polymer ?
#
loop_
_entity_poly.entity_id
_entity_poly.type
_entity_poly.pdbx_seq_one_letter_code
_entity_poly.pdbx_strand_id
1 'polypeptide(L)'
;MSDTIFVVGSATDEIKNDVKSAIEKSNIFSETDKKLIVCVDAADINWSTPLTHHYHYHYVWDSNSSTEELLAGLTFYLRGSQADGAIAGLFSSTRGASEQSNFLSVLRDGLAKNGGLYILKEIPVMPPSQLRVFCKARSLSYIDAAQMIIEQLIDRSMSPSELYPLLLRAYDGDRWNGTLDICPVTPLLQGAKGDKWAEDVSVMELFHGPTAAFKDFALQLFPQYFNAAAEAEYKEQQQSGKTDRDKYMILAATSGDTGVAAISGFVNAGGKTKVMILYPMQGVSPVQRLQMLSFDDGTNVRVYGVEHSNFDFCQNTVKVIFGDKPLNEKLAARPIPIKLSSANSINWGRLVPQVAYYFWAYRHQVQNPSAGWNYGDPLDVVVPCGNFGNILGAYVAKLMGLPLGKLIVASNVNDVLYEFVQTGKYDITSRHLAPTASPSIDILKASNVERFLYLLSDGDADLVALFMSQLEKNGCFEITEAMKHRMKESFWSFRCDEANCAKTIKEVYEASGKKRLLDPHTAVAVYVAKQYRETVALESELSQGGKPVAPLVIASTAHWAKFPEPVLHAIHGGEMQLSEPPSEVPAVVAHIRELYDQIVSEDVQVHPALSAMLTKALETASAARSVEPDRAEVQKQLEEFAEA
;
A
#
# COMPACT_ATOMS: atom_id res chain seq x y z
N MET A 1 -20.22 -38.90 0.70
CA MET A 1 -19.00 -38.13 1.03
C MET A 1 -17.97 -38.02 -0.11
N SER A 2 -17.83 -38.96 -1.07
CA SER A 2 -16.68 -38.96 -2.02
C SER A 2 -16.73 -37.97 -3.22
N ASP A 3 -17.87 -37.35 -3.52
CA ASP A 3 -18.08 -36.63 -4.80
C ASP A 3 -17.98 -35.09 -4.71
N THR A 4 -17.67 -34.55 -3.52
CA THR A 4 -17.63 -33.09 -3.29
C THR A 4 -16.22 -32.53 -3.09
N ILE A 5 -15.22 -33.36 -2.77
CA ILE A 5 -13.82 -32.94 -2.56
C ILE A 5 -12.94 -33.41 -3.72
N PHE A 6 -12.30 -32.45 -4.39
CA PHE A 6 -11.38 -32.67 -5.50
C PHE A 6 -9.98 -32.16 -5.13
N VAL A 7 -9.00 -33.06 -5.15
CA VAL A 7 -7.58 -32.69 -5.02
C VAL A 7 -6.94 -32.80 -6.40
N VAL A 8 -6.52 -31.66 -6.94
CA VAL A 8 -5.96 -31.50 -8.29
C VAL A 8 -4.53 -30.98 -8.21
N GLY A 9 -3.87 -30.77 -9.35
CA GLY A 9 -2.52 -30.21 -9.42
C GLY A 9 -1.45 -31.23 -9.78
N SER A 10 -0.21 -30.76 -9.81
CA SER A 10 0.98 -31.48 -10.30
C SER A 10 1.63 -32.43 -9.28
N ALA A 11 1.22 -32.42 -8.01
CA ALA A 11 1.73 -33.38 -7.02
C ALA A 11 1.38 -34.84 -7.40
N THR A 12 2.15 -35.79 -6.84
CA THR A 12 1.95 -37.22 -7.09
C THR A 12 0.57 -37.68 -6.63
N ASP A 13 0.05 -38.75 -7.24
CA ASP A 13 -1.25 -39.29 -6.85
C ASP A 13 -1.28 -39.79 -5.40
N GLU A 14 -0.14 -40.26 -4.88
CA GLU A 14 0.03 -40.61 -3.47
C GLU A 14 -0.23 -39.40 -2.55
N ILE A 15 0.47 -38.27 -2.79
CA ILE A 15 0.29 -37.04 -2.02
C ILE A 15 -1.16 -36.55 -2.11
N LYS A 16 -1.74 -36.54 -3.32
CA LYS A 16 -3.12 -36.06 -3.51
C LYS A 16 -4.13 -36.95 -2.79
N ASN A 17 -3.92 -38.26 -2.78
CA ASN A 17 -4.77 -39.21 -2.05
C ASN A 17 -4.64 -39.03 -0.53
N ASP A 18 -3.43 -38.80 -0.02
CA ASP A 18 -3.19 -38.52 1.40
C ASP A 18 -3.86 -37.22 1.84
N VAL A 19 -3.73 -36.15 1.05
CA VAL A 19 -4.41 -34.87 1.30
C VAL A 19 -5.93 -35.06 1.27
N LYS A 20 -6.46 -35.77 0.27
CA LYS A 20 -7.91 -36.04 0.19
C LYS A 20 -8.39 -36.79 1.44
N SER A 21 -7.68 -37.85 1.82
CA SER A 21 -8.01 -38.65 3.02
C SER A 21 -7.95 -37.80 4.29
N ALA A 22 -6.98 -36.89 4.40
CA ALA A 22 -6.83 -35.99 5.54
C ALA A 22 -8.01 -35.00 5.64
N ILE A 23 -8.43 -34.40 4.52
CA ILE A 23 -9.59 -33.50 4.48
C ILE A 23 -10.86 -34.25 4.88
N GLU A 24 -11.11 -35.43 4.30
CA GLU A 24 -12.29 -36.25 4.62
C GLU A 24 -12.34 -36.65 6.10
N LYS A 25 -11.20 -36.99 6.72
CA LYS A 25 -11.13 -37.35 8.15
C LYS A 25 -11.29 -36.16 9.08
N SER A 26 -10.90 -34.96 8.64
CA SER A 26 -10.91 -33.76 9.48
C SER A 26 -12.30 -33.16 9.71
N ASN A 27 -13.28 -33.50 8.86
CA ASN A 27 -14.65 -32.94 8.88
C ASN A 27 -14.71 -31.40 8.82
N ILE A 28 -13.67 -30.73 8.29
CA ILE A 28 -13.65 -29.25 8.16
C ILE A 28 -14.57 -28.72 7.05
N PHE A 29 -15.03 -29.61 6.17
CA PHE A 29 -15.85 -29.30 5.02
C PHE A 29 -17.22 -29.99 5.15
N SER A 30 -18.31 -29.23 5.00
CA SER A 30 -19.69 -29.70 5.15
C SER A 30 -20.32 -30.04 3.80
N GLU A 31 -21.23 -31.02 3.73
CA GLU A 31 -21.99 -31.38 2.52
C GLU A 31 -22.88 -30.24 1.98
N THR A 32 -23.09 -29.16 2.74
CA THR A 32 -23.76 -27.94 2.28
C THR A 32 -22.92 -27.12 1.30
N ASP A 33 -21.60 -27.29 1.28
CA ASP A 33 -20.71 -26.67 0.29
C ASP A 33 -20.69 -27.54 -0.98
N LYS A 34 -21.21 -27.01 -2.10
CA LYS A 34 -21.49 -27.79 -3.32
C LYS A 34 -20.24 -28.47 -3.95
N LYS A 35 -19.02 -27.96 -3.71
CA LYS A 35 -17.75 -28.51 -4.22
C LYS A 35 -16.54 -27.84 -3.55
N LEU A 36 -15.53 -28.60 -3.11
CA LEU A 36 -14.20 -28.14 -2.72
C LEU A 36 -13.17 -28.57 -3.75
N ILE A 37 -12.27 -27.67 -4.13
CA ILE A 37 -11.17 -27.93 -5.06
C ILE A 37 -9.90 -27.43 -4.40
N VAL A 38 -9.02 -28.35 -4.02
CA VAL A 38 -7.70 -28.06 -3.46
C VAL A 38 -6.66 -28.37 -4.54
N CYS A 39 -5.91 -27.35 -4.96
CA CYS A 39 -4.82 -27.52 -5.91
C CYS A 39 -3.53 -27.77 -5.13
N VAL A 40 -2.95 -28.96 -5.31
CA VAL A 40 -1.69 -29.37 -4.69
C VAL A 40 -0.66 -29.57 -5.79
N ASP A 41 0.29 -28.65 -5.86
CA ASP A 41 1.36 -28.67 -6.87
C ASP A 41 2.68 -29.13 -6.28
N ALA A 42 3.54 -29.74 -7.08
CA ALA A 42 4.89 -30.06 -6.66
C ALA A 42 5.77 -28.80 -6.65
N ALA A 43 6.79 -28.75 -5.78
CA ALA A 43 7.67 -27.59 -5.62
C ALA A 43 8.49 -27.22 -6.87
N ASP A 44 8.67 -28.15 -7.82
CA ASP A 44 9.30 -27.93 -9.12
C ASP A 44 8.31 -27.42 -10.20
N ILE A 45 7.12 -26.96 -9.79
CA ILE A 45 6.11 -26.41 -10.68
C ILE A 45 6.71 -25.33 -11.60
N ASN A 46 6.32 -25.43 -12.87
CA ASN A 46 6.51 -24.34 -13.79
C ASN A 46 5.47 -23.24 -13.50
N TRP A 47 5.85 -22.28 -12.67
CA TRP A 47 5.09 -21.06 -12.36
C TRP A 47 4.65 -20.27 -13.61
N SER A 48 5.27 -20.50 -14.77
CA SER A 48 4.82 -19.89 -16.04
C SER A 48 3.49 -20.44 -16.54
N THR A 49 2.96 -21.52 -15.95
CA THR A 49 1.61 -21.99 -16.23
C THR A 49 0.68 -21.21 -15.33
N PRO A 50 -0.10 -20.24 -15.86
CA PRO A 50 -0.99 -19.49 -15.00
C PRO A 50 -1.93 -20.47 -14.31
N LEU A 51 -2.19 -20.23 -13.02
CA LEU A 51 -3.12 -20.97 -12.18
C LEU A 51 -4.58 -20.69 -12.66
N THR A 52 -4.86 -21.00 -13.93
CA THR A 52 -6.11 -20.68 -14.65
C THR A 52 -7.24 -21.65 -14.35
N HIS A 53 -6.92 -22.75 -13.68
CA HIS A 53 -7.92 -23.70 -13.25
C HIS A 53 -8.63 -23.13 -12.02
N HIS A 54 -9.95 -23.32 -11.94
CA HIS A 54 -10.71 -22.88 -10.77
C HIS A 54 -10.35 -23.77 -9.56
N TYR A 55 -9.66 -23.20 -8.57
CA TYR A 55 -9.42 -23.81 -7.25
C TYR A 55 -9.95 -22.90 -6.14
N HIS A 56 -10.15 -23.50 -4.97
CA HIS A 56 -10.50 -22.78 -3.75
C HIS A 56 -9.26 -22.54 -2.88
N TYR A 57 -8.35 -23.50 -2.80
CA TYR A 57 -7.13 -23.37 -1.99
C TYR A 57 -5.96 -23.95 -2.75
N HIS A 58 -4.85 -23.22 -2.83
CA HIS A 58 -3.61 -23.66 -3.46
C HIS A 58 -2.55 -23.95 -2.41
N TYR A 59 -1.81 -25.03 -2.62
CA TYR A 59 -0.73 -25.45 -1.74
C TYR A 59 0.40 -26.08 -2.56
N VAL A 60 1.61 -25.57 -2.41
CA VAL A 60 2.78 -26.15 -3.08
C VAL A 60 3.48 -27.14 -2.15
N TRP A 61 3.44 -28.41 -2.51
CA TRP A 61 4.00 -29.52 -1.76
C TRP A 61 5.51 -29.65 -2.00
N ASP A 62 6.28 -29.59 -0.93
CA ASP A 62 7.70 -29.91 -0.91
C ASP A 62 8.04 -30.98 0.16
N SER A 63 9.32 -31.32 0.31
CA SER A 63 9.75 -32.34 1.25
C SER A 63 9.57 -31.99 2.74
N ASN A 64 9.22 -30.76 3.09
CA ASN A 64 8.88 -30.37 4.45
C ASN A 64 7.42 -29.90 4.58
N SER A 65 6.57 -30.24 3.61
CA SER A 65 5.12 -30.12 3.73
C SER A 65 4.53 -31.28 4.54
N SER A 66 3.38 -31.03 5.17
CA SER A 66 2.59 -32.05 5.85
C SER A 66 1.10 -31.85 5.58
N THR A 67 0.30 -32.90 5.72
CA THR A 67 -1.16 -32.78 5.59
C THR A 67 -1.75 -31.96 6.73
N GLU A 68 -1.14 -31.99 7.92
CA GLU A 68 -1.54 -31.18 9.08
C GLU A 68 -1.38 -29.68 8.80
N GLU A 69 -0.24 -29.28 8.22
CA GLU A 69 0.03 -27.89 7.84
C GLU A 69 -0.95 -27.40 6.75
N LEU A 70 -1.22 -28.23 5.73
CA LEU A 70 -2.22 -27.93 4.71
C LEU A 70 -3.61 -27.77 5.32
N LEU A 71 -4.02 -28.70 6.18
CA LEU A 71 -5.33 -28.67 6.85
C LEU A 71 -5.48 -27.42 7.72
N ALA A 72 -4.43 -26.97 8.41
CA ALA A 72 -4.48 -25.74 9.20
C ALA A 72 -4.80 -24.51 8.33
N GLY A 73 -4.09 -24.34 7.21
CA GLY A 73 -4.34 -23.25 6.27
C GLY A 73 -5.71 -23.35 5.59
N LEU A 74 -6.10 -24.54 5.16
CA LEU A 74 -7.41 -24.79 4.56
C LEU A 74 -8.55 -24.53 5.55
N THR A 75 -8.39 -24.91 6.82
CA THR A 75 -9.37 -24.62 7.86
C THR A 75 -9.55 -23.12 8.02
N PHE A 76 -8.46 -22.35 8.07
CA PHE A 76 -8.53 -20.89 8.13
C PHE A 76 -9.30 -20.31 6.94
N TYR A 77 -8.97 -20.75 5.72
CA TYR A 77 -9.66 -20.35 4.49
C TYR A 77 -11.17 -20.67 4.51
N LEU A 78 -11.58 -21.79 5.10
CA LEU A 78 -12.98 -22.23 5.18
C LEU A 78 -13.78 -21.58 6.32
N ARG A 79 -13.16 -20.98 7.35
CA ARG A 79 -13.86 -20.39 8.52
C ARG A 79 -14.93 -19.34 8.16
N GLY A 80 -14.87 -18.73 6.98
CA GLY A 80 -15.88 -17.82 6.45
C GLY A 80 -17.12 -18.47 5.81
N SER A 81 -17.43 -19.75 6.04
CA SER A 81 -18.50 -20.48 5.31
C SER A 81 -19.77 -20.83 6.10
N GLN A 82 -19.83 -20.58 7.41
CA GLN A 82 -20.71 -21.33 8.31
C GLN A 82 -22.11 -20.73 8.56
N ALA A 83 -22.72 -20.02 7.61
CA ALA A 83 -24.13 -19.60 7.76
C ALA A 83 -24.91 -19.72 6.43
N ASP A 84 -25.74 -20.76 6.30
CA ASP A 84 -26.88 -20.88 5.39
C ASP A 84 -26.76 -20.16 4.02
N GLY A 85 -25.76 -20.53 3.23
CA GLY A 85 -25.63 -20.06 1.84
C GLY A 85 -25.07 -18.64 1.67
N ALA A 86 -24.68 -17.95 2.74
CA ALA A 86 -23.93 -16.70 2.69
C ALA A 86 -22.47 -16.93 3.14
N ILE A 87 -21.51 -16.33 2.43
CA ILE A 87 -20.11 -16.27 2.88
C ILE A 87 -20.09 -15.39 4.13
N ALA A 88 -19.87 -15.98 5.32
CA ALA A 88 -19.62 -15.23 6.53
C ALA A 88 -18.34 -14.39 6.34
N GLY A 89 -18.48 -13.08 6.44
CA GLY A 89 -17.40 -12.14 6.13
C GLY A 89 -16.18 -12.28 7.04
N LEU A 90 -14.97 -12.28 6.46
CA LEU A 90 -13.70 -12.28 7.20
C LEU A 90 -13.35 -10.90 7.79
N PHE A 91 -14.08 -9.86 7.42
CA PHE A 91 -13.80 -8.49 7.81
C PHE A 91 -14.65 -8.03 8.99
N SER A 92 -14.08 -7.13 9.79
CA SER A 92 -14.72 -6.42 10.88
C SER A 92 -14.28 -4.95 10.87
N SER A 93 -15.02 -4.09 11.57
CA SER A 93 -14.63 -2.71 11.81
C SER A 93 -13.71 -2.60 13.04
N THR A 94 -12.67 -1.79 12.93
CA THR A 94 -11.74 -1.47 14.04
C THR A 94 -12.41 -0.79 15.24
N ARG A 95 -13.62 -0.23 15.08
CA ARG A 95 -14.40 0.42 16.16
C ARG A 95 -15.64 -0.40 16.56
N GLY A 96 -15.65 -1.68 16.22
CA GLY A 96 -16.74 -2.62 16.52
C GLY A 96 -17.77 -2.67 15.39
N ALA A 97 -18.64 -3.69 15.41
CA ALA A 97 -19.65 -3.99 14.38
C ALA A 97 -19.13 -4.55 13.04
N SER A 98 -20.10 -5.13 12.31
CA SER A 98 -20.09 -5.85 11.02
C SER A 98 -19.66 -7.33 11.06
N GLU A 99 -20.63 -8.20 11.37
CA GLU A 99 -20.45 -9.67 11.39
C GLU A 99 -20.54 -10.32 9.99
N GLN A 100 -20.72 -9.55 8.91
CA GLN A 100 -20.99 -10.09 7.56
C GLN A 100 -20.22 -9.40 6.40
N SER A 101 -19.24 -8.53 6.67
CA SER A 101 -18.50 -7.84 5.58
C SER A 101 -17.50 -8.76 4.89
N ASN A 102 -17.60 -8.87 3.56
CA ASN A 102 -16.66 -9.60 2.72
C ASN A 102 -15.73 -8.67 1.91
N PHE A 103 -14.69 -9.23 1.27
CA PHE A 103 -13.69 -8.43 0.53
C PHE A 103 -14.33 -7.51 -0.52
N LEU A 104 -15.27 -8.02 -1.34
CA LEU A 104 -15.96 -7.19 -2.33
C LEU A 104 -16.76 -6.04 -1.71
N SER A 105 -17.46 -6.28 -0.59
CA SER A 105 -18.18 -5.22 0.12
C SER A 105 -17.24 -4.17 0.71
N VAL A 106 -16.13 -4.59 1.31
CA VAL A 106 -15.11 -3.70 1.90
C VAL A 106 -14.48 -2.80 0.83
N LEU A 107 -14.24 -3.34 -0.36
CA LEU A 107 -13.72 -2.57 -1.50
C LEU A 107 -14.68 -1.44 -1.91
N ARG A 108 -15.98 -1.73 -1.96
CA ARG A 108 -17.01 -0.75 -2.35
C ARG A 108 -17.27 0.29 -1.26
N ASP A 109 -17.43 -0.16 -0.02
CA ASP A 109 -17.79 0.69 1.11
C ASP A 109 -16.64 1.63 1.51
N GLY A 110 -15.39 1.14 1.48
CA GLY A 110 -14.19 1.88 1.87
C GLY A 110 -14.05 2.14 3.37
N LEU A 111 -15.13 2.55 4.05
CA LEU A 111 -15.21 2.80 5.50
C LEU A 111 -16.38 2.01 6.09
N ALA A 112 -16.24 1.54 7.33
CA ALA A 112 -17.35 0.91 8.04
C ALA A 112 -18.42 1.94 8.45
N LYS A 113 -19.65 1.48 8.64
CA LYS A 113 -20.81 2.35 8.94
C LYS A 113 -20.66 3.19 10.22
N ASN A 114 -19.85 2.74 11.18
CA ASN A 114 -19.54 3.45 12.42
C ASN A 114 -18.31 4.37 12.32
N GLY A 115 -17.78 4.57 11.11
CA GLY A 115 -16.59 5.40 10.87
C GLY A 115 -15.26 4.69 11.15
N GLY A 116 -15.28 3.42 11.56
CA GLY A 116 -14.08 2.60 11.71
C GLY A 116 -13.53 2.09 10.38
N LEU A 117 -12.30 1.58 10.41
CA LEU A 117 -11.64 0.97 9.25
C LEU A 117 -11.94 -0.52 9.18
N TYR A 118 -12.11 -1.07 7.97
CA TYR A 118 -12.19 -2.51 7.80
C TYR A 118 -10.82 -3.18 8.00
N ILE A 119 -10.80 -4.31 8.71
CA ILE A 119 -9.65 -5.18 8.94
C ILE A 119 -10.09 -6.65 8.98
N LEU A 120 -9.18 -7.58 8.67
CA LEU A 120 -9.44 -9.00 8.90
C LEU A 120 -9.60 -9.27 10.40
N LYS A 121 -10.57 -10.14 10.74
CA LYS A 121 -10.78 -10.58 12.13
C LYS A 121 -9.55 -11.25 12.73
N GLU A 122 -8.82 -11.98 11.90
CA GLU A 122 -7.57 -12.67 12.24
C GLU A 122 -6.62 -12.53 11.04
N ILE A 123 -5.34 -12.23 11.27
CA ILE A 123 -4.33 -12.20 10.21
C ILE A 123 -3.84 -13.64 9.97
N PRO A 124 -3.93 -14.18 8.75
CA PRO A 124 -3.46 -15.54 8.46
C PRO A 124 -1.96 -15.65 8.68
N VAL A 125 -1.49 -16.79 9.20
CA VAL A 125 -0.06 -17.13 9.21
C VAL A 125 0.24 -17.96 7.96
N MET A 126 1.22 -17.55 7.17
CA MET A 126 1.68 -18.31 6.03
C MET A 126 2.32 -19.61 6.53
N PRO A 127 1.91 -20.78 6.02
CA PRO A 127 2.50 -22.03 6.46
C PRO A 127 4.02 -22.03 6.21
N PRO A 128 4.87 -22.46 7.17
CA PRO A 128 6.32 -22.51 7.00
C PRO A 128 6.81 -23.15 5.71
N SER A 129 6.14 -24.19 5.20
CA SER A 129 6.49 -24.77 3.90
C SER A 129 6.20 -23.87 2.72
N GLN A 130 5.05 -23.19 2.74
CA GLN A 130 4.68 -22.24 1.69
C GLN A 130 5.61 -21.03 1.68
N LEU A 131 5.96 -20.48 2.86
CA LEU A 131 6.92 -19.38 2.96
C LEU A 131 8.30 -19.78 2.41
N ARG A 132 8.77 -20.99 2.73
CA ARG A 132 10.03 -21.50 2.19
C ARG A 132 9.99 -21.64 0.68
N VAL A 133 8.94 -22.23 0.12
CA VAL A 133 8.74 -22.36 -1.32
C VAL A 133 8.75 -20.97 -1.97
N PHE A 134 7.94 -20.04 -1.45
CA PHE A 134 7.87 -18.66 -1.93
C PHE A 134 9.26 -18.01 -2.02
N CYS A 135 10.06 -18.12 -0.95
CA CYS A 135 11.38 -17.51 -0.90
C CYS A 135 12.42 -18.20 -1.81
N LYS A 136 12.34 -19.53 -1.97
CA LYS A 136 13.36 -20.31 -2.68
C LYS A 136 13.06 -20.50 -4.18
N ALA A 137 11.81 -20.39 -4.61
CA ALA A 137 11.42 -20.56 -6.00
C ALA A 137 12.00 -19.44 -6.89
N ARG A 138 13.02 -19.77 -7.70
CA ARG A 138 13.75 -18.81 -8.55
C ARG A 138 12.93 -18.28 -9.73
N SER A 139 12.04 -19.10 -10.28
CA SER A 139 11.18 -18.76 -11.44
C SER A 139 9.89 -18.02 -11.10
N LEU A 140 9.61 -17.79 -9.81
CA LEU A 140 8.43 -17.08 -9.35
C LEU A 140 8.45 -15.62 -9.82
N SER A 141 7.46 -15.20 -10.60
CA SER A 141 7.30 -13.79 -10.99
C SER A 141 6.72 -12.96 -9.84
N TYR A 142 6.82 -11.63 -9.93
CA TYR A 142 6.17 -10.75 -8.95
C TYR A 142 4.64 -10.94 -8.94
N ILE A 143 4.04 -11.24 -10.08
CA ILE A 143 2.59 -11.43 -10.23
C ILE A 143 2.14 -12.70 -9.50
N ASP A 144 2.88 -13.81 -9.68
CA ASP A 144 2.62 -15.05 -8.97
C ASP A 144 2.84 -14.89 -7.45
N ALA A 145 3.91 -14.18 -7.07
CA ALA A 145 4.16 -13.84 -5.68
C ALA A 145 3.01 -13.01 -5.08
N ALA A 146 2.52 -12.01 -5.82
CA ALA A 146 1.39 -11.20 -5.39
C ALA A 146 0.12 -12.03 -5.25
N GLN A 147 -0.17 -12.96 -6.18
CA GLN A 147 -1.30 -13.89 -6.07
C GLN A 147 -1.21 -14.68 -4.75
N MET A 148 -0.08 -15.34 -4.49
CA MET A 148 0.12 -16.18 -3.30
C MET A 148 -0.12 -15.43 -1.98
N ILE A 149 0.27 -14.15 -1.91
CA ILE A 149 0.12 -13.33 -0.69
C ILE A 149 -1.29 -12.74 -0.59
N ILE A 150 -1.83 -12.23 -1.68
CA ILE A 150 -3.11 -11.51 -1.70
C ILE A 150 -4.26 -12.47 -1.43
N GLU A 151 -4.22 -13.71 -1.95
CA GLU A 151 -5.23 -14.73 -1.68
C GLU A 151 -5.45 -15.01 -0.19
N GLN A 152 -4.39 -14.87 0.62
CA GLN A 152 -4.49 -15.08 2.07
C GLN A 152 -5.24 -13.93 2.75
N LEU A 153 -5.19 -12.72 2.17
CA LEU A 153 -5.69 -11.49 2.77
C LEU A 153 -7.06 -11.05 2.26
N ILE A 154 -7.69 -11.89 1.44
CA ILE A 154 -9.04 -11.72 0.91
C ILE A 154 -9.87 -12.95 1.24
N ASP A 155 -11.19 -12.82 1.21
CA ASP A 155 -12.08 -13.96 1.38
C ASP A 155 -12.59 -14.50 0.04
N ARG A 156 -13.42 -15.53 0.12
CA ARG A 156 -13.97 -16.27 -1.01
C ARG A 156 -14.97 -15.48 -1.87
N SER A 157 -15.20 -14.20 -1.57
CA SER A 157 -16.00 -13.33 -2.44
C SER A 157 -15.27 -12.98 -3.74
N MET A 158 -13.96 -13.22 -3.84
CA MET A 158 -13.20 -13.17 -5.09
C MET A 158 -12.40 -14.47 -5.26
N SER A 159 -12.64 -15.20 -6.34
CA SER A 159 -11.90 -16.44 -6.60
C SER A 159 -10.47 -16.15 -7.08
N PRO A 160 -9.52 -17.08 -6.86
CA PRO A 160 -8.18 -17.00 -7.43
C PRO A 160 -8.15 -16.77 -8.95
N SER A 161 -9.04 -17.44 -9.69
CA SER A 161 -9.17 -17.29 -11.14
C SER A 161 -9.69 -15.92 -11.58
N GLU A 162 -10.42 -15.22 -10.71
CA GLU A 162 -10.82 -13.82 -10.96
C GLU A 162 -9.71 -12.84 -10.58
N LEU A 163 -8.96 -13.13 -9.51
CA LEU A 163 -7.86 -12.30 -9.02
C LEU A 163 -6.70 -12.22 -10.03
N TYR A 164 -6.26 -13.36 -10.56
CA TYR A 164 -5.03 -13.43 -11.35
C TYR A 164 -5.05 -12.53 -12.61
N PRO A 165 -6.14 -12.49 -13.41
CA PRO A 165 -6.26 -11.52 -14.51
C PRO A 165 -6.22 -10.05 -14.06
N LEU A 166 -6.67 -9.72 -12.85
CA LEU A 166 -6.60 -8.36 -12.30
C LEU A 166 -5.13 -7.99 -12.00
N LEU A 167 -4.35 -8.93 -11.44
CA LEU A 167 -2.92 -8.73 -11.19
C LEU A 167 -2.14 -8.54 -12.49
N LEU A 168 -2.40 -9.36 -13.51
CA LEU A 168 -1.80 -9.19 -14.84
C LEU A 168 -2.04 -7.80 -15.41
N ARG A 169 -3.25 -7.24 -15.25
CA ARG A 169 -3.56 -5.87 -15.67
C ARG A 169 -2.93 -4.82 -14.76
N ALA A 170 -2.83 -5.04 -13.46
CA ALA A 170 -2.24 -4.06 -12.55
C ALA A 170 -0.73 -3.91 -12.75
N TYR A 171 -0.04 -5.03 -13.00
CA TYR A 171 1.43 -5.14 -13.06
C TYR A 171 1.97 -5.45 -14.46
N ASP A 172 1.23 -5.01 -15.48
CA ASP A 172 1.61 -5.14 -16.89
C ASP A 172 2.91 -4.38 -17.18
N GLY A 173 3.94 -5.08 -17.67
CA GLY A 173 5.28 -4.53 -17.89
C GLY A 173 5.30 -3.27 -18.74
N ASP A 174 4.39 -3.12 -19.71
CA ASP A 174 4.33 -1.92 -20.56
C ASP A 174 4.00 -0.65 -19.76
N ARG A 175 3.26 -0.78 -18.64
CA ARG A 175 2.95 0.33 -17.72
C ARG A 175 3.98 0.51 -16.62
N TRP A 176 4.82 -0.49 -16.41
CA TRP A 176 5.88 -0.51 -15.39
C TRP A 176 7.25 -0.32 -16.05
N ASN A 177 7.39 0.74 -16.85
CA ASN A 177 8.65 1.14 -17.48
C ASN A 177 9.30 0.05 -18.38
N GLY A 178 8.51 -0.88 -18.91
CA GLY A 178 9.01 -2.00 -19.72
C GLY A 178 9.87 -3.01 -18.94
N THR A 179 9.93 -2.92 -17.60
CA THR A 179 10.67 -3.88 -16.77
C THR A 179 9.80 -5.09 -16.41
N LEU A 180 10.42 -6.27 -16.43
CA LEU A 180 9.84 -7.50 -15.89
C LEU A 180 10.01 -7.59 -14.37
N ASP A 181 10.99 -6.88 -13.81
CA ASP A 181 11.14 -6.72 -12.36
C ASP A 181 10.32 -5.52 -11.89
N ILE A 182 9.10 -5.82 -11.46
CA ILE A 182 8.10 -4.83 -11.00
C ILE A 182 8.54 -4.16 -9.69
N CYS A 183 9.32 -4.85 -8.86
CA CYS A 183 9.74 -4.38 -7.55
C CYS A 183 11.24 -4.68 -7.30
N PRO A 184 12.15 -3.99 -8.00
CA PRO A 184 13.58 -4.22 -7.83
C PRO A 184 14.05 -3.97 -6.39
N VAL A 185 14.96 -4.82 -5.92
CA VAL A 185 15.63 -4.64 -4.63
C VAL A 185 17.12 -4.57 -4.91
N THR A 186 17.71 -3.39 -4.71
CA THR A 186 19.08 -3.10 -5.12
C THR A 186 19.92 -2.69 -3.90
N PRO A 187 21.22 -3.02 -3.82
CA PRO A 187 22.08 -2.52 -2.73
C PRO A 187 22.07 -0.99 -2.69
N LEU A 188 22.03 -0.35 -1.52
CA LEU A 188 22.02 1.12 -1.36
C LEU A 188 23.29 1.78 -1.93
N LEU A 189 24.43 1.11 -1.85
CA LEU A 189 25.68 1.53 -2.49
C LEU A 189 26.37 0.30 -3.09
N GLN A 190 26.69 0.34 -4.38
CA GLN A 190 27.46 -0.74 -5.02
C GLN A 190 28.93 -0.61 -4.60
N GLY A 191 29.41 -1.53 -3.75
CA GLY A 191 30.82 -1.61 -3.39
C GLY A 191 31.31 -0.57 -2.38
N ALA A 192 30.45 -0.12 -1.45
CA ALA A 192 30.85 0.77 -0.37
C ALA A 192 31.99 0.17 0.47
N LYS A 193 33.21 0.63 0.20
CA LYS A 193 34.37 0.39 1.07
C LYS A 193 34.54 1.62 1.95
N GLY A 194 34.03 1.58 3.19
CA GLY A 194 34.34 2.61 4.18
C GLY A 194 33.26 2.86 5.24
N ASP A 195 31.98 2.81 4.86
CA ASP A 195 30.86 3.15 5.74
C ASP A 195 30.13 1.89 6.23
N LYS A 196 30.54 1.38 7.39
CA LYS A 196 29.98 0.15 8.01
C LYS A 196 28.45 0.15 8.13
N TRP A 197 27.83 1.32 8.34
CA TRP A 197 26.37 1.41 8.50
C TRP A 197 25.61 0.95 7.25
N ALA A 198 26.21 1.16 6.05
CA ALA A 198 25.61 0.88 4.74
C ALA A 198 25.84 -0.56 4.26
N GLU A 199 26.61 -1.37 4.98
CA GLU A 199 26.76 -2.80 4.72
C GLU A 199 25.41 -3.51 4.89
N ASP A 200 25.07 -4.39 3.95
CA ASP A 200 23.80 -5.13 3.93
C ASP A 200 22.55 -4.24 3.97
N VAL A 201 22.67 -3.00 3.48
CA VAL A 201 21.54 -2.10 3.28
C VAL A 201 21.11 -2.16 1.82
N SER A 202 19.85 -2.53 1.59
CA SER A 202 19.21 -2.55 0.27
C SER A 202 18.09 -1.51 0.19
N VAL A 203 17.73 -1.16 -1.03
CA VAL A 203 16.64 -0.26 -1.38
C VAL A 203 15.63 -1.06 -2.21
N MET A 204 14.39 -1.12 -1.74
CA MET A 204 13.26 -1.64 -2.49
C MET A 204 12.65 -0.50 -3.30
N GLU A 205 12.85 -0.52 -4.61
CA GLU A 205 12.48 0.54 -5.53
C GLU A 205 10.99 0.43 -5.91
N LEU A 206 10.14 1.23 -5.29
CA LEU A 206 8.69 1.14 -5.47
C LEU A 206 8.15 2.15 -6.49
N PHE A 207 9.00 2.73 -7.34
CA PHE A 207 8.65 3.89 -8.17
C PHE A 207 8.69 3.62 -9.68
N HIS A 208 8.69 2.36 -10.11
CA HIS A 208 8.74 2.01 -11.54
C HIS A 208 7.36 1.97 -12.23
N GLY A 209 6.29 2.22 -11.48
CA GLY A 209 4.92 2.28 -11.99
C GLY A 209 4.61 3.57 -12.77
N PRO A 210 3.38 3.67 -13.31
CA PRO A 210 2.99 4.72 -14.25
C PRO A 210 2.96 6.13 -13.65
N THR A 211 3.06 6.30 -12.32
CA THR A 211 3.08 7.61 -11.66
C THR A 211 4.37 7.88 -10.91
N ALA A 212 5.34 6.98 -11.03
CA ALA A 212 6.66 7.03 -10.44
C ALA A 212 6.66 7.08 -8.90
N ALA A 213 5.71 6.39 -8.26
CA ALA A 213 5.58 6.33 -6.80
C ALA A 213 4.98 5.01 -6.31
N PHE A 214 5.30 4.63 -5.06
CA PHE A 214 4.88 3.34 -4.45
C PHE A 214 3.37 3.11 -4.42
N LYS A 215 2.60 4.19 -4.53
CA LYS A 215 1.14 4.12 -4.51
C LYS A 215 0.60 3.39 -5.73
N ASP A 216 1.39 3.25 -6.81
CA ASP A 216 1.04 2.48 -8.01
C ASP A 216 0.79 0.99 -7.71
N PHE A 217 1.54 0.38 -6.78
CA PHE A 217 1.32 -1.01 -6.38
C PHE A 217 -0.12 -1.25 -5.89
N ALA A 218 -0.64 -0.32 -5.10
CA ALA A 218 -1.99 -0.40 -4.60
C ALA A 218 -3.03 0.10 -5.63
N LEU A 219 -2.75 1.21 -6.30
CA LEU A 219 -3.76 1.95 -7.06
C LEU A 219 -3.86 1.54 -8.52
N GLN A 220 -2.94 0.74 -9.07
CA GLN A 220 -3.17 0.05 -10.34
C GLN A 220 -4.06 -1.20 -10.17
N LEU A 221 -4.07 -1.79 -8.97
CA LEU A 221 -4.85 -2.99 -8.66
C LEU A 221 -6.21 -2.67 -8.03
N PHE A 222 -6.29 -1.66 -7.16
CA PHE A 222 -7.54 -1.29 -6.48
C PHE A 222 -8.70 -0.99 -7.44
N PRO A 223 -8.54 -0.22 -8.53
CA PRO A 223 -9.63 0.01 -9.49
C PRO A 223 -10.08 -1.26 -10.21
N GLN A 224 -9.17 -2.22 -10.42
CA GLN A 224 -9.50 -3.54 -10.98
C GLN A 224 -10.39 -4.33 -10.00
N TYR A 225 -10.00 -4.36 -8.72
CA TYR A 225 -10.83 -4.93 -7.64
C TYR A 225 -12.20 -4.28 -7.57
N PHE A 226 -12.22 -2.96 -7.61
CA PHE A 226 -13.43 -2.17 -7.48
C PHE A 226 -14.41 -2.46 -8.62
N ASN A 227 -13.92 -2.53 -9.85
CA ASN A 227 -14.74 -2.88 -11.02
C ASN A 227 -15.33 -4.30 -10.88
N ALA A 228 -14.55 -5.27 -10.41
CA ALA A 228 -15.03 -6.62 -10.12
C ALA A 228 -16.10 -6.63 -9.02
N ALA A 229 -15.88 -5.88 -7.94
CA ALA A 229 -16.85 -5.76 -6.84
C ALA A 229 -18.15 -5.09 -7.28
N ALA A 230 -18.08 -4.05 -8.10
CA ALA A 230 -19.25 -3.37 -8.67
C ALA A 230 -20.01 -4.26 -9.68
N GLU A 231 -19.29 -5.10 -10.44
CA GLU A 231 -19.89 -6.06 -11.36
C GLU A 231 -20.63 -7.17 -10.61
N ALA A 232 -20.04 -7.71 -9.54
CA ALA A 232 -20.68 -8.72 -8.69
C ALA A 232 -21.98 -8.18 -8.06
N GLU A 233 -21.93 -6.97 -7.49
CA GLU A 233 -23.12 -6.31 -6.94
C GLU A 233 -24.21 -6.13 -8.00
N TYR A 234 -23.85 -5.72 -9.21
CA TYR A 234 -24.81 -5.54 -10.30
C TYR A 234 -25.49 -6.86 -10.68
N LYS A 235 -24.73 -7.97 -10.75
CA LYS A 235 -25.30 -9.30 -11.02
C LYS A 235 -26.28 -9.76 -9.95
N GLU A 236 -26.00 -9.48 -8.67
CA GLU A 236 -26.93 -9.75 -7.56
C GLU A 236 -28.20 -8.90 -7.71
N GLN A 237 -28.06 -7.60 -8.01
CA GLN A 237 -29.19 -6.70 -8.21
C GLN A 237 -30.05 -7.10 -9.43
N GLN A 238 -29.45 -7.61 -10.50
CA GLN A 238 -30.19 -8.13 -11.66
C GLN A 238 -31.10 -9.30 -11.28
N GLN A 239 -30.65 -10.19 -10.39
CA GLN A 239 -31.48 -11.30 -9.90
C GLN A 239 -32.69 -10.79 -9.10
N SER A 240 -32.57 -9.62 -8.47
CA SER A 240 -33.67 -8.92 -7.78
C SER A 240 -34.54 -8.06 -8.71
N GLY A 241 -34.33 -8.12 -10.02
CA GLY A 241 -35.15 -7.44 -11.03
C GLY A 241 -34.68 -6.04 -11.45
N LYS A 242 -33.50 -5.60 -11.01
CA LYS A 242 -32.94 -4.30 -11.39
C LYS A 242 -32.30 -4.34 -12.78
N THR A 243 -32.66 -3.39 -13.64
CA THR A 243 -32.17 -3.32 -15.02
C THR A 243 -30.91 -2.46 -15.16
N ASP A 244 -30.86 -1.32 -14.47
CA ASP A 244 -29.78 -0.35 -14.60
C ASP A 244 -28.67 -0.57 -13.56
N ARG A 245 -27.42 -0.40 -14.02
CA ARG A 245 -26.22 -0.49 -13.19
C ARG A 245 -26.00 0.81 -12.43
N ASP A 246 -25.78 0.70 -11.13
CA ASP A 246 -25.35 1.83 -10.30
C ASP A 246 -24.02 2.39 -10.81
N LYS A 247 -23.92 3.72 -10.82
CA LYS A 247 -22.67 4.41 -11.11
C LYS A 247 -21.91 4.64 -9.82
N TYR A 248 -20.58 4.69 -9.93
CA TYR A 248 -19.70 5.03 -8.83
C TYR A 248 -18.97 6.33 -9.10
N MET A 249 -18.82 7.12 -8.05
CA MET A 249 -17.97 8.30 -8.02
C MET A 249 -16.94 8.15 -6.91
N ILE A 250 -15.69 8.25 -7.29
CA ILE A 250 -14.53 8.12 -6.44
C ILE A 250 -14.12 9.50 -5.95
N LEU A 251 -14.08 9.66 -4.64
CA LEU A 251 -13.58 10.87 -4.00
C LEU A 251 -12.30 10.55 -3.24
N ALA A 252 -11.25 11.32 -3.50
CA ALA A 252 -9.98 11.19 -2.80
C ALA A 252 -9.34 12.54 -2.49
N ALA A 253 -8.61 12.57 -1.38
CA ALA A 253 -7.79 13.71 -0.97
C ALA A 253 -6.32 13.33 -1.12
N THR A 254 -5.47 14.27 -1.50
CA THR A 254 -4.03 13.99 -1.69
C THR A 254 -3.12 15.12 -1.27
N SER A 255 -1.93 14.76 -0.80
CA SER A 255 -0.73 15.60 -0.71
C SER A 255 0.20 15.43 -1.93
N GLY A 256 -0.30 14.87 -3.04
CA GLY A 256 0.44 14.72 -4.30
C GLY A 256 0.20 13.35 -4.95
N ASP A 257 1.05 12.37 -4.62
CA ASP A 257 1.08 11.09 -5.35
C ASP A 257 -0.23 10.28 -5.30
N THR A 258 -0.97 10.34 -4.18
CA THR A 258 -2.20 9.51 -4.03
C THR A 258 -3.23 9.89 -5.08
N GLY A 259 -3.39 11.19 -5.36
CA GLY A 259 -4.33 11.67 -6.36
C GLY A 259 -3.92 11.22 -7.76
N VAL A 260 -2.64 11.39 -8.10
CA VAL A 260 -2.11 10.97 -9.41
C VAL A 260 -2.29 9.46 -9.63
N ALA A 261 -1.89 8.64 -8.67
CA ALA A 261 -1.99 7.19 -8.76
C ALA A 261 -3.44 6.71 -8.79
N ALA A 262 -4.35 7.36 -8.06
CA ALA A 262 -5.78 7.02 -8.08
C ALA A 262 -6.41 7.35 -9.44
N ILE A 263 -6.16 8.55 -9.98
CA ILE A 263 -6.64 8.93 -11.30
C ILE A 263 -6.09 7.97 -12.36
N SER A 264 -4.77 7.78 -12.39
CA SER A 264 -4.11 6.89 -13.35
C SER A 264 -4.67 5.48 -13.28
N GLY A 265 -4.86 4.93 -12.09
CA GLY A 265 -5.42 3.59 -11.90
C GLY A 265 -6.84 3.44 -12.44
N PHE A 266 -7.74 4.36 -12.13
CA PHE A 266 -9.13 4.29 -12.61
C PHE A 266 -9.23 4.50 -14.12
N VAL A 267 -8.41 5.40 -14.69
CA VAL A 267 -8.30 5.59 -16.14
C VAL A 267 -7.77 4.31 -16.81
N ASN A 268 -6.68 3.73 -16.28
CA ASN A 268 -6.08 2.50 -16.82
C ASN A 268 -6.99 1.28 -16.69
N ALA A 269 -7.87 1.24 -15.70
CA ALA A 269 -8.83 0.16 -15.53
C ALA A 269 -10.01 0.23 -16.53
N GLY A 270 -10.11 1.30 -17.34
CA GLY A 270 -11.12 1.44 -18.39
C GLY A 270 -12.57 1.54 -17.89
N GLY A 271 -12.76 1.76 -16.58
CA GLY A 271 -14.07 1.89 -15.97
C GLY A 271 -14.71 3.25 -16.27
N LYS A 272 -16.06 3.30 -16.30
CA LYS A 272 -16.83 4.56 -16.42
C LYS A 272 -16.98 5.30 -15.08
N THR A 273 -16.04 5.08 -14.18
CA THR A 273 -16.07 5.58 -12.81
C THR A 273 -15.60 7.02 -12.81
N LYS A 274 -16.42 7.92 -12.26
CA LYS A 274 -16.03 9.32 -12.09
C LYS A 274 -15.01 9.43 -10.96
N VAL A 275 -13.98 10.25 -11.12
CA VAL A 275 -12.94 10.47 -10.10
C VAL A 275 -12.81 11.96 -9.82
N MET A 276 -13.06 12.35 -8.58
CA MET A 276 -12.86 13.70 -8.07
C MET A 276 -11.70 13.69 -7.07
N ILE A 277 -10.67 14.51 -7.33
CA ILE A 277 -9.50 14.67 -6.46
C ILE A 277 -9.49 16.06 -5.82
N LEU A 278 -9.27 16.11 -4.51
CA LEU A 278 -9.00 17.33 -3.76
C LEU A 278 -7.53 17.36 -3.33
N TYR A 279 -6.84 18.47 -3.53
CA TYR A 279 -5.47 18.69 -3.05
C TYR A 279 -5.30 20.12 -2.52
N PRO A 280 -4.44 20.36 -1.51
CA PRO A 280 -4.11 21.73 -1.11
C PRO A 280 -3.32 22.41 -2.23
N MET A 281 -3.81 23.55 -2.73
CA MET A 281 -3.25 24.20 -3.93
C MET A 281 -1.73 24.46 -3.81
N GLN A 282 -1.26 24.82 -2.61
CA GLN A 282 0.15 25.09 -2.32
C GLN A 282 0.90 23.92 -1.66
N GLY A 283 0.25 22.77 -1.46
CA GLY A 283 0.82 21.64 -0.70
C GLY A 283 1.23 20.43 -1.55
N VAL A 284 1.39 20.62 -2.87
CA VAL A 284 1.84 19.57 -3.80
C VAL A 284 2.95 20.10 -4.72
N SER A 285 3.87 19.23 -5.15
CA SER A 285 4.93 19.66 -6.07
C SER A 285 4.38 20.05 -7.45
N PRO A 286 5.09 20.91 -8.20
CA PRO A 286 4.70 21.29 -9.56
C PRO A 286 4.53 20.08 -10.50
N VAL A 287 5.42 19.08 -10.38
CA VAL A 287 5.36 17.84 -11.16
C VAL A 287 4.07 17.08 -10.84
N GLN A 288 3.76 16.85 -9.57
CA GLN A 288 2.54 16.13 -9.16
C GLN A 288 1.27 16.88 -9.58
N ARG A 289 1.26 18.22 -9.46
CA ARG A 289 0.15 19.06 -9.94
C ARG A 289 -0.08 18.87 -11.44
N LEU A 290 0.97 18.98 -12.25
CA LEU A 290 0.88 18.74 -13.69
C LEU A 290 0.41 17.33 -14.03
N GLN A 291 0.89 16.31 -13.31
CA GLN A 291 0.40 14.95 -13.51
C GLN A 291 -1.12 14.89 -13.34
N MET A 292 -1.66 15.42 -12.24
CA MET A 292 -3.11 15.44 -12.00
C MET A 292 -3.87 16.20 -13.10
N LEU A 293 -3.40 17.40 -13.47
CA LEU A 293 -4.05 18.23 -14.50
C LEU A 293 -4.03 17.59 -15.89
N SER A 294 -3.00 16.80 -16.22
CA SER A 294 -2.90 16.11 -17.51
C SER A 294 -3.95 15.00 -17.70
N PHE A 295 -4.58 14.53 -16.61
CA PHE A 295 -5.67 13.55 -16.66
C PHE A 295 -7.05 14.18 -16.56
N ASP A 296 -7.14 15.47 -16.26
CA ASP A 296 -8.40 16.14 -16.05
C ASP A 296 -9.12 16.41 -17.37
N ASP A 297 -10.19 15.66 -17.63
CA ASP A 297 -11.00 15.76 -18.84
C ASP A 297 -12.35 16.47 -18.59
N GLY A 298 -12.63 16.87 -17.35
CA GLY A 298 -13.88 17.47 -16.92
C GLY A 298 -15.12 16.57 -16.93
N THR A 299 -15.01 15.35 -17.47
CA THR A 299 -16.13 14.41 -17.71
C THR A 299 -16.06 13.18 -16.82
N ASN A 300 -14.91 12.48 -16.80
CA ASN A 300 -14.62 11.33 -15.94
C ASN A 300 -13.65 11.70 -14.81
N VAL A 301 -12.80 12.69 -15.00
CA VAL A 301 -11.83 13.15 -14.00
C VAL A 301 -12.00 14.64 -13.76
N ARG A 302 -12.09 15.03 -12.49
CA ARG A 302 -11.97 16.43 -12.06
C ARG A 302 -11.02 16.55 -10.88
N VAL A 303 -10.10 17.50 -10.96
CA VAL A 303 -9.11 17.79 -9.94
C VAL A 303 -9.32 19.22 -9.45
N TYR A 304 -9.46 19.39 -8.14
CA TYR A 304 -9.68 20.68 -7.50
C TYR A 304 -8.55 20.98 -6.50
N GLY A 305 -7.90 22.13 -6.71
CA GLY A 305 -6.98 22.70 -5.74
C GLY A 305 -7.76 23.53 -4.72
N VAL A 306 -7.69 23.17 -3.45
CA VAL A 306 -8.29 23.94 -2.36
C VAL A 306 -7.37 25.09 -1.99
N GLU A 307 -7.89 26.31 -2.09
CA GLU A 307 -7.14 27.53 -1.84
C GLU A 307 -6.83 27.69 -0.34
N HIS A 308 -5.63 28.19 -0.03
CA HIS A 308 -5.19 28.53 1.34
C HIS A 308 -5.44 27.42 2.38
N SER A 309 -5.21 26.16 1.98
CA SER A 309 -5.57 24.98 2.77
C SER A 309 -4.42 23.98 2.89
N ASN A 310 -4.64 22.92 3.67
CA ASN A 310 -3.68 21.84 3.89
C ASN A 310 -4.31 20.46 3.62
N PHE A 311 -3.47 19.43 3.60
CA PHE A 311 -3.91 18.07 3.33
C PHE A 311 -4.96 17.56 4.34
N ASP A 312 -4.83 17.93 5.62
CA ASP A 312 -5.76 17.51 6.67
C ASP A 312 -7.17 18.06 6.45
N PHE A 313 -7.31 19.30 5.97
CA PHE A 313 -8.60 19.85 5.56
C PHE A 313 -9.20 19.03 4.42
N CYS A 314 -8.44 18.80 3.33
CA CYS A 314 -8.91 18.02 2.18
C CYS A 314 -9.37 16.62 2.63
N GLN A 315 -8.58 15.94 3.44
CA GLN A 315 -8.90 14.61 3.96
C GLN A 315 -10.15 14.62 4.85
N ASN A 316 -10.29 15.61 5.73
CA ASN A 316 -11.46 15.74 6.61
C ASN A 316 -12.73 16.04 5.79
N THR A 317 -12.66 16.94 4.82
CA THR A 317 -13.77 17.26 3.92
C THR A 317 -14.26 16.03 3.16
N VAL A 318 -13.35 15.22 2.61
CA VAL A 318 -13.71 13.94 1.98
C VAL A 318 -14.44 13.01 2.96
N LYS A 319 -13.92 12.85 4.18
CA LYS A 319 -14.57 12.01 5.22
C LYS A 319 -15.97 12.50 5.59
N VAL A 320 -16.17 13.81 5.72
CA VAL A 320 -17.46 14.41 6.04
C VAL A 320 -18.47 14.17 4.92
N ILE A 321 -18.06 14.38 3.66
CA ILE A 321 -18.90 14.12 2.48
C ILE A 321 -19.34 12.66 2.44
N PHE A 322 -18.45 11.70 2.74
CA PHE A 322 -18.83 10.28 2.82
C PHE A 322 -19.89 10.00 3.89
N GLY A 323 -19.85 10.72 5.02
CA GLY A 323 -20.81 10.57 6.12
C GLY A 323 -22.12 11.33 5.95
N ASP A 324 -22.27 12.14 4.89
CA ASP A 324 -23.45 12.98 4.66
C ASP A 324 -24.63 12.12 4.15
N LYS A 325 -25.56 11.80 5.06
CA LYS A 325 -26.75 11.00 4.74
C LYS A 325 -27.67 11.70 3.73
N PRO A 326 -28.07 12.98 3.91
CA PRO A 326 -28.85 13.71 2.91
C PRO A 326 -28.25 13.69 1.50
N LEU A 327 -26.93 13.91 1.37
CA LEU A 327 -26.25 13.87 0.08
C LEU A 327 -26.30 12.46 -0.53
N ASN A 328 -25.98 11.43 0.26
CA ASN A 328 -26.01 10.04 -0.20
C ASN A 328 -27.42 9.61 -0.64
N GLU A 329 -28.47 10.01 0.09
CA GLU A 329 -29.87 9.78 -0.28
C GLU A 329 -30.23 10.50 -1.58
N LYS A 330 -29.80 11.75 -1.75
CA LYS A 330 -29.99 12.54 -2.98
C LYS A 330 -29.32 11.86 -4.19
N LEU A 331 -28.09 11.38 -4.06
CA LEU A 331 -27.36 10.69 -5.12
C LEU A 331 -27.96 9.32 -5.45
N ALA A 332 -28.47 8.60 -4.44
CA ALA A 332 -29.15 7.32 -4.62
C ALA A 332 -30.53 7.44 -5.27
N ALA A 333 -31.23 8.56 -5.08
CA ALA A 333 -32.56 8.81 -5.64
C ALA A 333 -32.57 9.23 -7.13
N ARG A 334 -31.39 9.32 -7.78
CA ARG A 334 -31.26 9.67 -9.20
C ARG A 334 -31.81 8.56 -10.10
N PRO A 335 -32.23 8.86 -11.36
CA PRO A 335 -32.70 7.85 -12.31
C PRO A 335 -31.70 6.71 -12.53
N ILE A 336 -30.40 7.04 -12.57
CA ILE A 336 -29.30 6.10 -12.41
C ILE A 336 -28.62 6.44 -11.10
N PRO A 337 -28.74 5.61 -10.04
CA PRO A 337 -28.15 5.90 -8.75
C PRO A 337 -26.63 6.06 -8.84
N ILE A 338 -26.10 7.02 -8.07
CA ILE A 338 -24.67 7.24 -7.91
C ILE A 338 -24.28 6.91 -6.47
N LYS A 339 -23.28 6.06 -6.30
CA LYS A 339 -22.67 5.73 -5.00
C LYS A 339 -21.31 6.40 -4.89
N LEU A 340 -21.05 7.01 -3.74
CA LEU A 340 -19.71 7.51 -3.41
C LEU A 340 -18.85 6.35 -2.92
N SER A 341 -17.59 6.31 -3.35
CA SER A 341 -16.57 5.42 -2.75
C SER A 341 -15.21 6.11 -2.68
N SER A 342 -14.33 5.65 -1.79
CA SER A 342 -13.02 6.28 -1.56
C SER A 342 -11.87 5.45 -2.11
N ALA A 343 -10.94 6.14 -2.79
CA ALA A 343 -9.63 5.61 -3.14
C ALA A 343 -8.52 5.96 -2.13
N ASN A 344 -8.86 6.48 -0.94
CA ASN A 344 -7.88 6.83 0.09
C ASN A 344 -7.30 5.58 0.79
N SER A 345 -6.19 5.76 1.51
CA SER A 345 -5.44 4.67 2.19
C SER A 345 -6.19 3.98 3.33
N ILE A 346 -7.45 4.36 3.54
CA ILE A 346 -8.39 3.71 4.46
C ILE A 346 -9.00 2.44 3.85
N ASN A 347 -8.99 2.27 2.53
CA ASN A 347 -9.55 1.07 1.90
C ASN A 347 -8.61 -0.15 2.09
N TRP A 348 -9.15 -1.30 2.51
CA TRP A 348 -8.36 -2.53 2.70
C TRP A 348 -7.68 -2.98 1.39
N GLY A 349 -8.35 -2.82 0.25
CA GLY A 349 -7.81 -3.16 -1.07
C GLY A 349 -6.56 -2.35 -1.46
N ARG A 350 -6.25 -1.26 -0.74
CA ARG A 350 -4.97 -0.57 -0.89
C ARG A 350 -3.88 -1.09 0.03
N LEU A 351 -4.23 -1.65 1.20
CA LEU A 351 -3.25 -2.19 2.14
C LEU A 351 -2.71 -3.54 1.66
N VAL A 352 -3.59 -4.41 1.15
CA VAL A 352 -3.25 -5.78 0.74
C VAL A 352 -2.08 -5.86 -0.26
N PRO A 353 -2.05 -5.08 -1.37
CA PRO A 353 -0.94 -5.15 -2.32
C PRO A 353 0.39 -4.68 -1.72
N GLN A 354 0.34 -3.88 -0.64
CA GLN A 354 1.55 -3.40 0.04
C GLN A 354 2.22 -4.48 0.88
N VAL A 355 1.50 -5.52 1.29
CA VAL A 355 2.08 -6.67 2.01
C VAL A 355 2.99 -7.47 1.08
N ALA A 356 2.60 -7.62 -0.19
CA ALA A 356 3.29 -8.48 -1.16
C ALA A 356 4.75 -8.07 -1.42
N TYR A 357 5.04 -6.77 -1.55
CA TYR A 357 6.42 -6.34 -1.80
C TYR A 357 7.36 -6.55 -0.60
N TYR A 358 6.85 -6.67 0.63
CA TYR A 358 7.70 -7.02 1.78
C TYR A 358 8.11 -8.49 1.77
N PHE A 359 7.18 -9.37 1.40
CA PHE A 359 7.52 -10.77 1.09
C PHE A 359 8.53 -10.83 -0.05
N TRP A 360 8.34 -10.04 -1.11
CA TRP A 360 9.28 -9.95 -2.22
C TRP A 360 10.68 -9.49 -1.79
N ALA A 361 10.79 -8.48 -0.93
CA ALA A 361 12.06 -8.00 -0.38
C ALA A 361 12.78 -9.06 0.47
N TYR A 362 12.05 -9.74 1.35
CA TYR A 362 12.61 -10.83 2.14
C TYR A 362 13.06 -12.00 1.25
N ARG A 363 12.27 -12.35 0.22
CA ARG A 363 12.66 -13.33 -0.81
C ARG A 363 13.96 -12.91 -1.50
N HIS A 364 14.11 -11.64 -1.87
CA HIS A 364 15.35 -11.15 -2.48
C HIS A 364 16.57 -11.39 -1.56
N GLN A 365 16.42 -11.13 -0.25
CA GLN A 365 17.47 -11.41 0.73
C GLN A 365 17.77 -12.92 0.83
N VAL A 366 16.76 -13.79 0.82
CA VAL A 366 16.97 -15.26 0.79
C VAL A 366 17.71 -15.71 -0.46
N GLN A 367 17.48 -15.03 -1.58
CA GLN A 367 18.08 -15.35 -2.87
C GLN A 367 19.49 -14.83 -3.04
N ASN A 368 19.83 -13.75 -2.33
CA ASN A 368 21.11 -13.08 -2.34
C ASN A 368 21.53 -12.80 -0.88
N PRO A 369 21.79 -13.85 -0.08
CA PRO A 369 22.00 -13.69 1.36
C PRO A 369 23.29 -12.95 1.67
N SER A 370 23.21 -12.05 2.64
CA SER A 370 24.35 -11.44 3.32
C SER A 370 25.22 -12.52 3.98
N ALA A 371 26.50 -12.22 4.17
CA ALA A 371 27.44 -13.17 4.78
C ALA A 371 26.98 -13.57 6.20
N GLY A 372 26.76 -14.88 6.41
CA GLY A 372 26.32 -15.41 7.71
C GLY A 372 24.82 -15.29 7.99
N TRP A 373 24.04 -14.70 7.08
CA TRP A 373 22.58 -14.63 7.15
C TRP A 373 21.95 -15.87 6.50
N ASN A 374 20.96 -16.47 7.15
CA ASN A 374 20.28 -17.68 6.70
C ASN A 374 18.77 -17.45 6.54
N TYR A 375 18.12 -18.29 5.73
CA TYR A 375 16.66 -18.32 5.69
C TYR A 375 16.08 -18.54 7.09
N GLY A 376 15.23 -17.62 7.54
CA GLY A 376 14.63 -17.59 8.88
C GLY A 376 15.20 -16.47 9.75
N ASP A 377 16.36 -15.93 9.40
CA ASP A 377 16.94 -14.79 10.10
C ASP A 377 16.17 -13.50 9.77
N PRO A 378 16.14 -12.52 10.70
CA PRO A 378 15.35 -11.31 10.51
C PRO A 378 15.88 -10.41 9.40
N LEU A 379 14.97 -9.69 8.74
CA LEU A 379 15.22 -8.53 7.88
C LEU A 379 14.59 -7.28 8.51
N ASP A 380 15.39 -6.25 8.76
CA ASP A 380 14.89 -4.97 9.25
C ASP A 380 14.34 -4.12 8.09
N VAL A 381 13.32 -3.31 8.36
CA VAL A 381 12.59 -2.56 7.33
C VAL A 381 12.45 -1.10 7.73
N VAL A 382 12.93 -0.17 6.90
CA VAL A 382 12.76 1.28 7.11
C VAL A 382 11.78 1.85 6.12
N VAL A 383 10.79 2.60 6.62
CA VAL A 383 9.73 3.19 5.81
C VAL A 383 9.62 4.69 6.09
N PRO A 384 9.69 5.57 5.07
CA PRO A 384 9.28 6.96 5.22
C PRO A 384 7.76 7.01 5.42
N CYS A 385 7.33 7.44 6.61
CA CYS A 385 5.97 7.23 7.08
C CYS A 385 5.12 8.50 7.03
N GLY A 386 4.07 8.44 6.20
CA GLY A 386 2.94 9.39 6.24
C GLY A 386 1.73 8.75 6.92
N ASN A 387 0.72 8.36 6.15
CA ASN A 387 -0.54 7.76 6.65
C ASN A 387 -0.43 6.34 7.27
N PHE A 388 0.77 5.89 7.63
CA PHE A 388 1.08 4.59 8.28
C PHE A 388 0.73 3.32 7.49
N GLY A 389 0.12 3.42 6.30
CA GLY A 389 -0.33 2.24 5.52
C GLY A 389 0.81 1.36 5.02
N ASN A 390 1.92 1.97 4.60
CA ASN A 390 3.07 1.24 4.06
C ASN A 390 3.74 0.38 5.14
N ILE A 391 4.13 0.97 6.28
CA ILE A 391 4.72 0.22 7.40
C ILE A 391 3.72 -0.75 8.06
N LEU A 392 2.42 -0.43 8.04
CA LEU A 392 1.39 -1.39 8.45
C LEU A 392 1.38 -2.63 7.54
N GLY A 393 1.64 -2.48 6.24
CA GLY A 393 1.84 -3.61 5.33
C GLY A 393 2.99 -4.52 5.76
N ALA A 394 4.12 -3.95 6.20
CA ALA A 394 5.23 -4.71 6.77
C ALA A 394 4.83 -5.42 8.07
N TYR A 395 4.07 -4.74 8.93
CA TYR A 395 3.59 -5.33 10.18
C TYR A 395 2.61 -6.47 9.94
N VAL A 396 1.71 -6.35 8.97
CA VAL A 396 0.85 -7.46 8.53
C VAL A 396 1.71 -8.61 8.00
N ALA A 397 2.73 -8.36 7.16
CA ALA A 397 3.63 -9.41 6.69
C ALA A 397 4.34 -10.14 7.85
N LYS A 398 4.79 -9.38 8.87
CA LYS A 398 5.39 -9.93 10.09
C LYS A 398 4.41 -10.81 10.87
N LEU A 399 3.16 -10.36 11.03
CA LEU A 399 2.09 -11.16 11.67
C LEU A 399 1.72 -12.40 10.85
N MET A 400 1.88 -12.35 9.52
CA MET A 400 1.74 -13.51 8.64
C MET A 400 2.91 -14.50 8.77
N GLY A 401 3.90 -14.26 9.64
CA GLY A 401 5.03 -15.15 9.88
C GLY A 401 6.28 -14.85 9.05
N LEU A 402 6.30 -13.75 8.26
CA LEU A 402 7.51 -13.31 7.59
C LEU A 402 8.55 -12.87 8.64
N PRO A 403 9.81 -13.38 8.61
CA PRO A 403 10.86 -13.02 9.57
C PRO A 403 11.36 -11.59 9.39
N LEU A 404 10.54 -10.61 9.78
CA LEU A 404 10.92 -9.21 9.84
C LEU A 404 11.37 -8.86 11.26
N GLY A 405 12.51 -8.17 11.37
CA GLY A 405 13.06 -7.68 12.63
C GLY A 405 12.35 -6.42 13.11
N LYS A 406 13.09 -5.31 13.23
CA LYS A 406 12.52 -4.00 13.52
C LYS A 406 11.87 -3.39 12.28
N LEU A 407 10.71 -2.80 12.50
CA LEU A 407 10.00 -1.94 11.57
C LEU A 407 10.26 -0.49 11.99
N ILE A 408 11.03 0.23 11.17
CA ILE A 408 11.54 1.55 11.49
C ILE A 408 10.69 2.63 10.83
N VAL A 409 10.07 3.45 11.66
CA VAL A 409 9.34 4.66 11.26
C VAL A 409 10.33 5.80 11.02
N ALA A 410 10.44 6.24 9.76
CA ALA A 410 11.18 7.44 9.41
C ALA A 410 10.21 8.61 9.21
N SER A 411 10.30 9.61 10.08
CA SER A 411 9.53 10.86 9.98
C SER A 411 10.42 12.00 9.50
N ASN A 412 9.83 12.99 8.83
CA ASN A 412 10.49 14.30 8.68
C ASN A 412 10.22 15.15 9.95
N VAL A 413 10.27 16.48 9.86
CA VAL A 413 9.96 17.38 10.99
C VAL A 413 8.52 17.25 11.51
N ASN A 414 7.59 16.73 10.71
CA ASN A 414 6.23 16.37 11.13
C ASN A 414 6.24 15.04 11.88
N ASP A 415 6.76 15.07 13.11
CA ASP A 415 7.28 13.89 13.82
C ASP A 415 6.29 13.22 14.82
N VAL A 416 4.98 13.33 14.58
CA VAL A 416 3.95 12.74 15.46
C VAL A 416 4.07 11.22 15.59
N LEU A 417 4.44 10.54 14.51
CA LEU A 417 4.65 9.09 14.50
C LEU A 417 5.96 8.69 15.21
N TYR A 418 6.98 9.53 15.10
CA TYR A 418 8.22 9.36 15.86
C TYR A 418 7.91 9.42 17.37
N GLU A 419 7.24 10.46 17.85
CA GLU A 419 6.86 10.59 19.27
C GLU A 419 5.97 9.43 19.73
N PHE A 420 4.98 9.05 18.92
CA PHE A 420 4.07 7.95 19.24
C PHE A 420 4.83 6.64 19.49
N VAL A 421 5.76 6.26 18.62
CA VAL A 421 6.56 5.03 18.80
C VAL A 421 7.51 5.13 20.01
N GLN A 422 8.06 6.31 20.31
CA GLN A 422 8.95 6.50 21.45
C GLN A 422 8.22 6.41 22.80
N THR A 423 7.05 7.02 22.88
CA THR A 423 6.37 7.34 24.15
C THR A 423 5.10 6.52 24.40
N GLY A 424 4.41 6.07 23.34
CA GLY A 424 3.05 5.53 23.40
C GLY A 424 1.95 6.60 23.31
N LYS A 425 2.32 7.89 23.28
CA LYS A 425 1.39 9.01 23.22
C LYS A 425 1.29 9.54 21.79
N TYR A 426 0.06 9.61 21.26
CA TYR A 426 -0.21 10.28 20.00
C TYR A 426 -0.84 11.64 20.31
N ASP A 427 -0.10 12.73 20.11
CA ASP A 427 -0.53 14.07 20.52
C ASP A 427 -0.33 15.09 19.40
N ILE A 428 -1.40 15.75 18.96
CA ILE A 428 -1.39 16.82 17.95
C ILE A 428 -1.81 18.18 18.50
N THR A 429 -2.00 18.31 19.82
CA THR A 429 -2.57 19.53 20.45
C THR A 429 -1.72 20.79 20.27
N SER A 430 -0.40 20.63 20.17
CA SER A 430 0.57 21.72 20.01
C SER A 430 1.31 21.69 18.67
N ARG A 431 0.88 20.81 17.75
CA ARG A 431 1.57 20.58 16.48
C ARG A 431 0.95 21.40 15.37
N HIS A 432 1.82 21.96 14.53
CA HIS A 432 1.44 22.59 13.27
C HIS A 432 2.10 21.84 12.13
N LEU A 433 1.37 21.67 11.03
CA LEU A 433 1.90 21.04 9.83
C LEU A 433 2.95 21.96 9.21
N ALA A 434 4.19 21.50 9.13
CA ALA A 434 5.29 22.22 8.49
C ALA A 434 5.49 21.69 7.06
N PRO A 435 5.44 22.56 6.03
CA PRO A 435 5.78 22.16 4.67
C PRO A 435 7.26 21.73 4.59
N THR A 436 7.53 20.63 3.89
CA THR A 436 8.89 20.12 3.66
C THR A 436 9.15 19.76 2.20
N ALA A 437 10.40 19.42 1.86
CA ALA A 437 10.74 18.80 0.58
C ALA A 437 10.14 17.38 0.40
N SER A 438 9.56 16.80 1.45
CA SER A 438 8.95 15.47 1.46
C SER A 438 7.43 15.53 1.74
N PRO A 439 6.64 16.24 0.90
CA PRO A 439 5.27 16.63 1.22
C PRO A 439 4.29 15.44 1.37
N SER A 440 4.63 14.26 0.85
CA SER A 440 3.76 13.08 1.00
C SER A 440 3.80 12.45 2.40
N ILE A 441 4.75 12.87 3.26
CA ILE A 441 4.83 12.46 4.66
C ILE A 441 4.64 13.65 5.63
N ASP A 442 4.26 14.83 5.13
CA ASP A 442 3.78 15.94 5.96
C ASP A 442 2.38 15.61 6.48
N ILE A 443 2.28 15.06 7.69
CA ILE A 443 1.00 14.68 8.30
C ILE A 443 0.92 15.04 9.80
N LEU A 444 -0.30 15.28 10.29
CA LEU A 444 -0.60 15.29 11.73
C LEU A 444 -1.44 14.07 12.14
N LYS A 445 -2.34 13.60 11.27
CA LYS A 445 -3.23 12.46 11.54
C LYS A 445 -2.97 11.31 10.56
N ALA A 446 -2.24 10.31 11.00
CA ALA A 446 -1.95 9.12 10.20
C ALA A 446 -3.12 8.13 10.23
N SER A 447 -3.82 7.98 9.11
CA SER A 447 -5.10 7.24 9.06
C SER A 447 -5.00 5.77 9.49
N ASN A 448 -3.91 5.07 9.17
CA ASN A 448 -3.78 3.63 9.44
C ASN A 448 -3.26 3.31 10.86
N VAL A 449 -2.98 4.31 11.69
CA VAL A 449 -2.69 4.06 13.12
C VAL A 449 -3.88 3.40 13.79
N GLU A 450 -5.11 3.66 13.36
CA GLU A 450 -6.30 3.00 13.88
C GLU A 450 -6.28 1.47 13.70
N ARG A 451 -5.88 0.97 12.52
CA ARG A 451 -5.69 -0.48 12.29
C ARG A 451 -4.55 -1.04 13.12
N PHE A 452 -3.48 -0.27 13.26
CA PHE A 452 -2.35 -0.67 14.10
C PHE A 452 -2.78 -0.81 15.57
N LEU A 453 -3.58 0.13 16.10
CA LEU A 453 -4.12 0.04 17.45
C LEU A 453 -4.96 -1.22 17.65
N TYR A 454 -5.82 -1.57 16.68
CA TYR A 454 -6.61 -2.80 16.72
C TYR A 454 -5.74 -4.06 16.79
N LEU A 455 -4.68 -4.13 15.98
CA LEU A 455 -3.73 -5.26 16.03
C LEU A 455 -2.90 -5.26 17.32
N LEU A 456 -2.58 -4.08 17.86
CA LEU A 456 -1.78 -3.92 19.06
C LEU A 456 -2.59 -4.23 20.34
N SER A 457 -3.92 -4.10 20.28
CA SER A 457 -4.86 -4.41 21.36
C SER A 457 -5.50 -5.80 21.27
N ASP A 458 -4.99 -6.70 20.41
CA ASP A 458 -5.57 -8.03 20.14
C ASP A 458 -7.05 -7.99 19.71
N GLY A 459 -7.41 -6.96 18.94
CA GLY A 459 -8.76 -6.81 18.41
C GLY A 459 -9.76 -6.16 19.38
N ASP A 460 -9.30 -5.50 20.44
CA ASP A 460 -10.16 -4.71 21.33
C ASP A 460 -10.69 -3.47 20.61
N ALA A 461 -11.83 -3.64 19.96
CA ALA A 461 -12.53 -2.62 19.19
C ALA A 461 -13.06 -1.46 20.04
N ASP A 462 -13.46 -1.72 21.29
CA ASP A 462 -13.99 -0.69 22.19
C ASP A 462 -12.87 0.24 22.65
N LEU A 463 -11.69 -0.31 22.94
CA LEU A 463 -10.50 0.47 23.27
C LEU A 463 -10.04 1.33 22.08
N VAL A 464 -10.07 0.79 20.86
CA VAL A 464 -9.77 1.56 19.65
C VAL A 464 -10.78 2.69 19.45
N ALA A 465 -12.07 2.42 19.62
CA ALA A 465 -13.11 3.45 19.54
C ALA A 465 -12.89 4.57 20.58
N LEU A 466 -12.47 4.21 21.79
CA LEU A 466 -12.11 5.17 22.84
C LEU A 466 -10.93 6.06 22.41
N PHE A 467 -9.83 5.48 21.94
CA PHE A 467 -8.66 6.25 21.47
C PHE A 467 -8.99 7.17 20.31
N MET A 468 -9.80 6.71 19.36
CA MET A 468 -10.22 7.56 18.24
C MET A 468 -11.14 8.69 18.69
N SER A 469 -12.03 8.44 19.66
CA SER A 469 -12.84 9.52 20.26
C SER A 469 -11.98 10.54 21.01
N GLN A 470 -10.95 10.10 21.73
CA GLN A 470 -10.00 10.98 22.41
C GLN A 470 -9.20 11.83 21.40
N LEU A 471 -8.72 11.23 20.31
CA LEU A 471 -8.02 11.96 19.25
C LEU A 471 -8.92 13.02 18.59
N GLU A 472 -10.19 12.68 18.34
CA GLU A 472 -11.16 13.59 17.71
C GLU A 472 -11.53 14.76 18.63
N LYS A 473 -11.73 14.52 19.93
CA LYS A 473 -12.17 15.54 20.90
C LYS A 473 -11.04 16.35 21.51
N ASN A 474 -9.95 15.68 21.88
CA ASN A 474 -8.87 16.26 22.67
C ASN A 474 -7.61 16.49 21.85
N GLY A 475 -7.52 15.93 20.63
CA GLY A 475 -6.30 15.98 19.83
C GLY A 475 -5.19 15.04 20.34
N CYS A 476 -5.46 14.16 21.30
CA CYS A 476 -4.47 13.19 21.76
C CYS A 476 -5.08 11.92 22.36
N PHE A 477 -4.29 10.85 22.39
CA PHE A 477 -4.53 9.64 23.19
C PHE A 477 -3.20 9.03 23.64
N GLU A 478 -3.24 8.12 24.61
CA GLU A 478 -2.09 7.36 25.08
C GLU A 478 -2.46 5.89 25.19
N ILE A 479 -1.63 5.01 24.62
CA ILE A 479 -1.84 3.56 24.66
C ILE A 479 -1.46 2.99 26.02
N THR A 480 -1.93 1.78 26.31
CA THR A 480 -1.57 1.09 27.56
C THR A 480 -0.09 0.70 27.58
N GLU A 481 0.48 0.52 28.77
CA GLU A 481 1.88 0.07 28.90
C GLU A 481 2.14 -1.31 28.26
N ALA A 482 1.15 -2.20 28.26
CA ALA A 482 1.23 -3.49 27.56
C ALA A 482 1.33 -3.32 26.04
N MET A 483 0.50 -2.43 25.45
CA MET A 483 0.56 -2.09 24.03
C MET A 483 1.89 -1.42 23.69
N LYS A 484 2.38 -0.52 24.54
CA LYS A 484 3.68 0.15 24.37
C LYS A 484 4.85 -0.82 24.39
N HIS A 485 4.84 -1.81 25.29
CA HIS A 485 5.84 -2.87 25.31
C HIS A 485 5.85 -3.64 23.98
N ARG A 486 4.69 -4.14 23.55
CA ARG A 486 4.52 -4.86 22.28
C ARG A 486 4.95 -4.02 21.07
N MET A 487 4.61 -2.73 21.06
CA MET A 487 5.04 -1.81 20.01
C MET A 487 6.57 -1.71 19.98
N LYS A 488 7.23 -1.55 21.13
CA LYS A 488 8.69 -1.45 21.20
C LYS A 488 9.43 -2.74 20.84
N GLU A 489 8.79 -3.91 20.96
CA GLU A 489 9.37 -5.17 20.48
C GLU A 489 9.54 -5.16 18.95
N SER A 490 8.58 -4.59 18.21
CA SER A 490 8.58 -4.64 16.75
C SER A 490 8.99 -3.34 16.07
N PHE A 491 8.85 -2.19 16.72
CA PHE A 491 9.04 -0.87 16.10
C PHE A 491 10.20 -0.09 16.69
N TRP A 492 10.82 0.71 15.85
CA TRP A 492 11.74 1.78 16.21
C TRP A 492 11.38 3.04 15.41
N SER A 493 11.81 4.22 15.84
CA SER A 493 11.51 5.45 15.13
C SER A 493 12.59 6.51 15.28
N PHE A 494 12.75 7.32 14.25
CA PHE A 494 13.54 8.54 14.30
C PHE A 494 13.02 9.59 13.32
N ARG A 495 13.54 10.81 13.44
CA ARG A 495 13.17 11.94 12.59
C ARG A 495 14.37 12.51 11.84
N CYS A 496 14.11 13.07 10.67
CA CYS A 496 15.08 13.77 9.83
C CYS A 496 14.60 15.20 9.59
N ASP A 497 15.47 16.19 9.76
CA ASP A 497 15.18 17.57 9.37
C ASP A 497 15.62 17.84 7.92
N GLU A 498 15.26 19.01 7.38
CA GLU A 498 15.54 19.37 5.98
C GLU A 498 17.05 19.40 5.67
N ALA A 499 17.87 19.86 6.61
CA ALA A 499 19.31 19.94 6.42
C ALA A 499 19.95 18.55 6.33
N ASN A 500 19.56 17.63 7.21
CA ASN A 500 20.00 16.24 7.19
C ASN A 500 19.47 15.50 5.95
N CYS A 501 18.24 15.78 5.53
CA CYS A 501 17.67 15.22 4.32
C CYS A 501 18.47 15.65 3.07
N ALA A 502 18.74 16.95 2.90
CA ALA A 502 19.55 17.48 1.80
C ALA A 502 20.96 16.87 1.79
N LYS A 503 21.60 16.82 2.96
CA LYS A 503 22.92 16.21 3.14
C LYS A 503 22.92 14.74 2.74
N THR A 504 21.88 13.98 3.12
CA THR A 504 21.76 12.55 2.81
C THR A 504 21.64 12.30 1.30
N ILE A 505 20.85 13.12 0.59
CA ILE A 505 20.75 13.03 -0.88
C ILE A 505 22.14 13.20 -1.50
N LYS A 506 22.88 14.22 -1.08
CA LYS A 506 24.22 14.51 -1.59
C LYS A 506 25.21 13.39 -1.27
N GLU A 507 25.27 12.94 -0.02
CA GLU A 507 26.20 11.89 0.42
C GLU A 507 25.98 10.58 -0.36
N VAL A 508 24.73 10.16 -0.55
CA VAL A 508 24.44 8.94 -1.32
C VAL A 508 24.74 9.12 -2.81
N TYR A 509 24.44 10.29 -3.37
CA TYR A 509 24.78 10.61 -4.75
C TYR A 509 26.30 10.55 -4.97
N GLU A 510 27.09 11.21 -4.12
CA GLU A 510 28.56 11.19 -4.22
C GLU A 510 29.15 9.80 -3.96
N ALA A 511 28.71 9.11 -2.91
CA ALA A 511 29.20 7.78 -2.53
C ALA A 511 28.87 6.69 -3.56
N SER A 512 27.78 6.86 -4.32
CA SER A 512 27.42 5.96 -5.43
C SER A 512 28.18 6.25 -6.72
N GLY A 513 29.14 7.17 -6.72
CA GLY A 513 29.83 7.61 -7.94
C GLY A 513 28.90 8.40 -8.86
N LYS A 514 27.93 9.13 -8.30
CA LYS A 514 26.91 9.94 -9.00
C LYS A 514 25.88 9.12 -9.77
N LYS A 515 25.57 7.90 -9.31
CA LYS A 515 24.66 6.97 -10.01
C LYS A 515 23.32 6.75 -9.31
N ARG A 516 23.27 6.90 -7.98
CA ARG A 516 22.04 6.77 -7.21
C ARG A 516 21.60 8.13 -6.71
N LEU A 517 20.42 8.55 -7.17
CA LEU A 517 19.79 9.78 -6.74
C LEU A 517 18.53 9.45 -5.94
N LEU A 518 18.44 10.00 -4.74
CA LEU A 518 17.31 9.78 -3.86
C LEU A 518 16.30 10.92 -4.02
N ASP A 519 15.02 10.57 -3.98
CA ASP A 519 13.99 11.56 -3.68
C ASP A 519 14.02 11.93 -2.17
N PRO A 520 13.49 13.10 -1.76
CA PRO A 520 13.53 13.54 -0.36
C PRO A 520 12.90 12.55 0.64
N HIS A 521 11.84 11.83 0.29
CA HIS A 521 11.20 10.85 1.17
C HIS A 521 12.12 9.67 1.43
N THR A 522 12.76 9.15 0.37
CA THR A 522 13.74 8.07 0.51
C THR A 522 14.98 8.53 1.26
N ALA A 523 15.42 9.79 1.08
CA ALA A 523 16.53 10.36 1.85
C ALA A 523 16.22 10.46 3.35
N VAL A 524 15.00 10.85 3.74
CA VAL A 524 14.55 10.77 5.14
C VAL A 524 14.70 9.34 5.70
N ALA A 525 14.27 8.34 4.93
CA ALA A 525 14.39 6.94 5.33
C ALA A 525 15.85 6.48 5.43
N VAL A 526 16.71 6.87 4.50
CA VAL A 526 18.15 6.55 4.53
C VAL A 526 18.85 7.17 5.73
N TYR A 527 18.54 8.43 6.03
CA TYR A 527 19.08 9.09 7.24
C TYR A 527 18.70 8.33 8.50
N VAL A 528 17.41 8.00 8.65
CA VAL A 528 16.89 7.26 9.80
C VAL A 528 17.48 5.84 9.86
N ALA A 529 17.68 5.18 8.72
CA ALA A 529 18.34 3.89 8.63
C ALA A 529 19.78 3.96 9.16
N LYS A 530 20.53 5.01 8.79
CA LYS A 530 21.88 5.26 9.31
C LYS A 530 21.88 5.40 10.82
N GLN A 531 20.97 6.23 11.38
CA GLN A 531 20.86 6.42 12.84
C GLN A 531 20.51 5.12 13.57
N TYR A 532 19.59 4.33 13.03
CA TYR A 532 19.25 3.01 13.57
C TYR A 532 20.46 2.06 13.54
N ARG A 533 21.14 1.94 12.38
CA ARG A 533 22.29 1.06 12.20
C ARG A 533 23.46 1.44 13.11
N GLU A 534 23.74 2.73 13.28
CA GLU A 534 24.75 3.22 14.23
C GLU A 534 24.39 2.86 15.68
N THR A 535 23.12 2.97 16.05
CA THR A 535 22.62 2.58 17.39
C THR A 535 22.77 1.07 17.61
N VAL A 536 22.28 0.24 16.69
CA VAL A 536 22.32 -1.23 16.83
C VAL A 536 23.74 -1.78 16.72
N ALA A 537 24.60 -1.17 15.90
CA ALA A 537 26.01 -1.53 15.83
C ALA A 537 26.70 -1.28 17.18
N LEU A 538 26.46 -0.12 17.80
CA LEU A 538 26.98 0.18 19.14
C LEU A 538 26.46 -0.82 20.18
N GLU A 539 25.17 -1.14 20.17
CA GLU A 539 24.58 -2.14 21.07
C GLU A 539 25.19 -3.54 20.86
N SER A 540 25.44 -3.92 19.61
CA SER A 540 26.11 -5.17 19.26
C SER A 540 27.54 -5.22 19.78
N GLU A 541 28.33 -4.16 19.54
CA GLU A 541 29.71 -4.05 20.01
C GLU A 541 29.82 -4.08 21.54
N LEU A 542 28.85 -3.49 22.25
CA LEU A 542 28.79 -3.50 23.71
C LEU A 542 28.26 -4.81 24.31
N SER A 543 27.62 -5.67 23.51
CA SER A 543 27.07 -6.94 23.97
C SER A 543 28.13 -8.05 24.02
N GLN A 544 28.18 -8.82 25.12
CA GLN A 544 29.04 -10.01 25.20
C GLN A 544 28.56 -11.06 24.20
N GLY A 545 29.27 -11.21 23.08
CA GLY A 545 28.97 -12.18 22.03
C GLY A 545 28.70 -11.60 20.65
N GLY A 546 28.66 -10.26 20.49
CA GLY A 546 28.53 -9.60 19.18
C GLY A 546 27.28 -10.02 18.42
N LYS A 547 26.12 -9.44 18.75
CA LYS A 547 24.87 -9.75 18.03
C LYS A 547 25.01 -9.38 16.52
N PRO A 548 24.74 -10.30 15.58
CA PRO A 548 24.75 -9.95 14.17
C PRO A 548 23.77 -8.80 13.90
N VAL A 549 24.21 -7.78 13.17
CA VAL A 549 23.31 -6.70 12.75
C VAL A 549 22.52 -7.20 11.55
N ALA A 550 21.19 -7.31 11.69
CA ALA A 550 20.32 -7.80 10.64
C ALA A 550 20.48 -6.96 9.35
N PRO A 551 20.43 -7.57 8.16
CA PRO A 551 20.27 -6.84 6.91
C PRO A 551 19.06 -5.90 6.98
N LEU A 552 19.11 -4.82 6.21
CA LEU A 552 18.09 -3.78 6.27
C LEU A 552 17.62 -3.43 4.86
N VAL A 553 16.31 -3.34 4.66
CA VAL A 553 15.71 -2.85 3.42
C VAL A 553 14.98 -1.52 3.64
N ILE A 554 15.23 -0.57 2.75
CA ILE A 554 14.62 0.76 2.75
C ILE A 554 13.55 0.80 1.67
N ALA A 555 12.31 1.17 2.02
CA ALA A 555 11.26 1.42 1.04
C ALA A 555 11.52 2.75 0.31
N SER A 556 11.94 2.70 -0.96
CA SER A 556 12.11 3.90 -1.79
C SER A 556 10.80 4.25 -2.47
N THR A 557 10.18 5.34 -2.00
CA THR A 557 8.74 5.56 -2.21
C THR A 557 8.38 6.42 -3.41
N ALA A 558 9.34 7.17 -3.97
CA ALA A 558 9.15 7.95 -5.17
C ALA A 558 10.45 8.00 -6.00
N HIS A 559 10.30 8.32 -7.28
CA HIS A 559 11.44 8.64 -8.14
C HIS A 559 11.90 10.09 -7.90
N TRP A 560 13.21 10.37 -7.94
CA TRP A 560 13.77 11.70 -7.69
C TRP A 560 13.14 12.80 -8.56
N ALA A 561 12.83 12.46 -9.81
CA ALA A 561 12.27 13.40 -10.79
C ALA A 561 10.86 13.89 -10.43
N LYS A 562 10.21 13.33 -9.41
CA LYS A 562 9.00 13.93 -8.84
C LYS A 562 9.27 15.20 -8.03
N PHE A 563 10.51 15.37 -7.56
CA PHE A 563 10.95 16.48 -6.71
C PHE A 563 12.28 17.07 -7.22
N PRO A 564 12.36 17.49 -8.50
CA PRO A 564 13.64 17.80 -9.13
C PRO A 564 14.35 19.00 -8.51
N GLU A 565 13.63 20.04 -8.10
CA GLU A 565 14.23 21.24 -7.52
C GLU A 565 14.89 20.99 -6.15
N PRO A 566 14.20 20.38 -5.15
CA PRO A 566 14.86 19.94 -3.91
C PRO A 566 16.10 19.10 -4.16
N VAL A 567 16.00 18.15 -5.10
CA VAL A 567 17.10 17.24 -5.43
C VAL A 567 18.28 18.00 -6.03
N LEU A 568 18.04 18.92 -6.97
CA LEU A 568 19.07 19.76 -7.58
C LEU A 568 19.80 20.62 -6.53
N HIS A 569 19.04 21.27 -5.64
CA HIS A 569 19.62 22.05 -4.56
C HIS A 569 20.48 21.17 -3.65
N ALA A 570 19.98 20.00 -3.24
CA ALA A 570 20.69 19.09 -2.35
C ALA A 570 22.02 18.60 -2.95
N ILE A 571 22.05 18.16 -4.21
CA ILE A 571 23.29 17.70 -4.85
C ILE A 571 24.34 18.81 -5.01
N HIS A 572 23.91 20.07 -5.10
CA HIS A 572 24.79 21.23 -5.08
C HIS A 572 25.16 21.71 -3.66
N GLY A 573 24.63 21.07 -2.62
CA GLY A 573 24.89 21.43 -1.22
C GLY A 573 24.11 22.66 -0.72
N GLY A 574 23.04 23.03 -1.43
CA GLY A 574 22.10 24.08 -1.03
C GLY A 574 20.96 23.57 -0.14
N GLU A 575 20.18 24.51 0.39
CA GLU A 575 18.92 24.21 1.07
C GLU A 575 17.84 23.82 0.05
N MET A 576 16.99 22.85 0.40
CA MET A 576 15.91 22.36 -0.47
C MET A 576 14.70 23.31 -0.50
N GLN A 577 14.96 24.60 -0.74
CA GLN A 577 13.92 25.60 -0.88
C GLN A 577 13.12 25.33 -2.16
N LEU A 578 11.80 25.37 -2.04
CA LEU A 578 10.87 25.26 -3.16
C LEU A 578 10.62 26.67 -3.71
N SER A 579 10.81 26.86 -5.01
CA SER A 579 10.40 28.10 -5.66
C SER A 579 8.89 28.10 -5.91
N GLU A 580 8.29 29.29 -6.01
CA GLU A 580 6.94 29.41 -6.53
C GLU A 580 6.97 29.07 -8.02
N PRO A 581 6.28 28.00 -8.46
CA PRO A 581 6.27 27.65 -9.87
C PRO A 581 5.53 28.70 -10.69
N PRO A 582 5.85 28.84 -11.99
CA PRO A 582 5.05 29.64 -12.90
C PRO A 582 3.55 29.28 -12.86
N SER A 583 2.68 30.22 -13.19
CA SER A 583 1.22 29.99 -13.20
C SER A 583 0.73 29.27 -14.47
N GLU A 584 1.40 29.47 -15.60
CA GLU A 584 1.01 28.91 -16.90
C GLU A 584 1.66 27.54 -17.17
N VAL A 585 0.86 26.57 -17.63
CA VAL A 585 1.30 25.20 -17.90
C VAL A 585 2.57 25.11 -18.76
N PRO A 586 2.70 25.83 -19.91
CA PRO A 586 3.90 25.74 -20.72
C PRO A 586 5.17 26.21 -20.00
N ALA A 587 5.06 27.25 -19.18
CA ALA A 587 6.17 27.77 -18.39
C ALA A 587 6.57 26.80 -17.27
N VAL A 588 5.61 26.15 -16.60
CA VAL A 588 5.90 25.10 -15.60
C VAL A 588 6.60 23.91 -16.25
N VAL A 589 6.13 23.46 -17.43
CA VAL A 589 6.77 22.34 -18.16
C VAL A 589 8.20 22.70 -18.58
N ALA A 590 8.42 23.92 -19.11
CA ALA A 590 9.74 24.38 -19.49
C ALA A 590 10.71 24.41 -18.28
N HIS A 591 10.24 24.95 -17.15
CA HIS A 591 11.02 25.00 -15.92
C HIS A 591 11.39 23.59 -15.40
N ILE A 592 10.44 22.65 -15.38
CA ILE A 592 10.73 21.26 -14.94
C ILE A 592 11.75 20.60 -15.88
N ARG A 593 11.65 20.80 -17.19
CA ARG A 593 12.63 20.27 -18.15
C ARG A 593 14.03 20.84 -17.90
N GLU A 594 14.14 22.14 -17.63
CA GLU A 594 15.42 22.78 -17.28
C GLU A 594 16.03 22.19 -16.00
N LEU A 595 15.21 21.89 -15.00
CA LEU A 595 15.68 21.19 -13.79
C LEU A 595 16.16 19.77 -14.10
N TYR A 596 15.44 19.02 -14.95
CA TYR A 596 15.85 17.68 -15.36
C TYR A 596 17.16 17.69 -16.14
N ASP A 597 17.34 18.62 -17.09
CA ASP A 597 18.54 18.75 -17.92
C ASP A 597 19.80 19.02 -17.08
N GLN A 598 19.65 19.66 -15.91
CA GLN A 598 20.76 19.90 -14.98
C GLN A 598 21.12 18.67 -14.12
N ILE A 599 20.22 17.69 -13.99
CA ILE A 599 20.40 16.51 -13.13
C ILE A 599 20.79 15.27 -13.95
N VAL A 600 20.19 15.10 -15.14
CA VAL A 600 20.34 13.90 -15.96
C VAL A 600 21.80 13.69 -16.38
N SER A 601 22.20 12.42 -16.38
CA SER A 601 23.51 11.96 -16.86
C SER A 601 23.35 10.57 -17.50
N GLU A 602 24.41 9.97 -18.02
CA GLU A 602 24.34 8.63 -18.62
C GLU A 602 23.71 7.58 -17.68
N ASP A 603 24.11 7.58 -16.40
CA ASP A 603 23.62 6.64 -15.37
C ASP A 603 22.32 7.11 -14.67
N VAL A 604 21.91 8.38 -14.81
CA VAL A 604 20.74 8.96 -14.11
C VAL A 604 19.74 9.50 -15.12
N GLN A 605 18.63 8.80 -15.30
CA GLN A 605 17.58 9.14 -16.25
C GLN A 605 16.29 9.57 -15.55
N VAL A 606 15.47 10.35 -16.26
CA VAL A 606 14.10 10.67 -15.81
C VAL A 606 13.21 9.46 -16.08
N HIS A 607 12.33 9.15 -15.12
CA HIS A 607 11.32 8.11 -15.29
C HIS A 607 10.47 8.36 -16.55
N PRO A 608 10.35 7.42 -17.50
CA PRO A 608 9.68 7.66 -18.78
C PRO A 608 8.22 8.13 -18.65
N ALA A 609 7.48 7.64 -17.65
CA ALA A 609 6.12 8.10 -17.40
C ALA A 609 6.04 9.60 -17.03
N LEU A 610 7.07 10.16 -16.37
CA LEU A 610 7.13 11.58 -16.06
C LEU A 610 7.45 12.40 -17.30
N SER A 611 8.37 11.93 -18.15
CA SER A 611 8.68 12.57 -19.43
C SER A 611 7.47 12.58 -20.37
N ALA A 612 6.76 11.46 -20.49
CA ALA A 612 5.53 11.35 -21.28
C ALA A 612 4.43 12.26 -20.75
N MET A 613 4.31 12.37 -19.42
CA MET A 613 3.34 13.27 -18.79
C MET A 613 3.61 14.74 -19.11
N LEU A 614 4.87 15.19 -19.10
CA LEU A 614 5.18 16.59 -19.47
C LEU A 614 4.76 16.92 -20.90
N THR A 615 4.93 15.97 -21.84
CA THR A 615 4.43 16.12 -23.22
C THR A 615 2.91 16.19 -23.25
N LYS A 616 2.23 15.25 -22.58
CA LYS A 616 0.76 15.23 -22.51
C LYS A 616 0.19 16.51 -21.87
N ALA A 617 0.83 17.03 -20.83
CA ALA A 617 0.38 18.24 -20.14
C ALA A 617 0.34 19.47 -21.07
N LEU A 618 1.27 19.57 -22.03
CA LEU A 618 1.24 20.64 -23.04
C LEU A 618 0.05 20.55 -24.00
N GLU A 619 -0.48 19.34 -24.21
CA GLU A 619 -1.60 19.09 -25.12
C GLU A 619 -2.95 19.22 -24.43
N THR A 620 -3.06 18.74 -23.19
CA THR A 620 -4.36 18.52 -22.53
C THR A 620 -4.55 19.25 -21.21
N ALA A 621 -3.48 19.69 -20.53
CA ALA A 621 -3.66 20.28 -19.21
C ALA A 621 -4.21 21.71 -19.31
N SER A 622 -5.30 21.95 -18.58
CA SER A 622 -5.89 23.28 -18.41
C SER A 622 -5.47 23.88 -17.06
N ALA A 623 -5.84 25.15 -16.85
CA ALA A 623 -5.67 25.77 -15.54
C ALA A 623 -6.38 24.95 -14.46
N ALA A 624 -5.77 24.83 -13.28
CA ALA A 624 -6.36 24.09 -12.17
C ALA A 624 -7.73 24.67 -11.80
N ARG A 625 -8.75 23.82 -11.68
CA ARG A 625 -9.97 24.22 -10.97
C ARG A 625 -9.59 24.48 -9.52
N SER A 626 -10.12 25.55 -8.96
CA SER A 626 -9.94 25.90 -7.56
C SER A 626 -11.26 26.01 -6.83
N VAL A 627 -11.20 25.81 -5.52
CA VAL A 627 -12.33 25.99 -4.60
C VAL A 627 -11.81 26.61 -3.31
N GLU A 628 -12.63 27.46 -2.71
CA GLU A 628 -12.41 27.96 -1.36
C GLU A 628 -12.35 26.81 -0.35
N PRO A 629 -11.69 26.97 0.81
CA PRO A 629 -11.67 25.98 1.88
C PRO A 629 -13.02 25.91 2.63
N ASP A 630 -14.11 25.76 1.89
CA ASP A 630 -15.48 25.57 2.35
C ASP A 630 -16.02 24.21 1.89
N ARG A 631 -16.51 23.42 2.84
CA ARG A 631 -17.07 22.10 2.59
C ARG A 631 -18.33 22.15 1.73
N ALA A 632 -19.15 23.20 1.91
CA ALA A 632 -20.40 23.35 1.16
C ALA A 632 -20.12 23.57 -0.34
N GLU A 633 -19.10 24.37 -0.67
CA GLU A 633 -18.70 24.58 -2.06
C GLU A 633 -18.11 23.31 -2.68
N VAL A 634 -17.27 22.57 -1.94
CA VAL A 634 -16.74 21.28 -2.41
C VAL A 634 -17.88 20.29 -2.68
N GLN A 635 -18.88 20.22 -1.80
CA GLN A 635 -20.05 19.37 -2.00
C GLN A 635 -20.85 19.78 -3.24
N LYS A 636 -21.05 21.08 -3.46
CA LYS A 636 -21.72 21.59 -4.66
C LYS A 636 -20.99 21.18 -5.94
N GLN A 637 -19.65 21.27 -5.97
CA GLN A 637 -18.84 20.81 -7.11
C GLN A 637 -18.98 19.30 -7.36
N LEU A 638 -19.09 18.49 -6.31
CA LEU A 638 -19.36 17.06 -6.40
C LEU A 638 -20.74 16.78 -7.02
N GLU A 639 -21.77 17.50 -6.59
CA GLU A 639 -23.12 17.38 -7.12
C GLU A 639 -23.19 17.77 -8.61
N GLU A 640 -22.57 18.89 -8.99
CA GLU A 640 -22.45 19.31 -10.39
C GLU A 640 -21.69 18.27 -11.23
N PHE A 641 -20.67 17.63 -10.67
CA PHE A 641 -19.94 16.57 -11.35
C PHE A 641 -20.75 15.28 -11.51
N ALA A 642 -21.67 15.01 -10.58
CA ALA A 642 -22.59 13.87 -10.65
C ALA A 642 -23.68 14.09 -11.70
N GLU A 643 -23.97 15.35 -12.04
CA GLU A 643 -24.92 15.76 -13.08
C GLU A 643 -24.36 15.75 -14.49
N ALA A 644 -23.10 16.17 -14.66
CA ALA A 644 -22.36 16.07 -15.92
C ALA A 644 -22.13 14.62 -16.34
#